data_AF-A0A3M1RY16-F1
#
_entry.id   AF-A0A3M1RY16-F1
#
_cell.length_a   1.000
_cell.length_b   1.000
_cell.length_c   1.000
_cell.angle_alpha   90.00
_cell.angle_beta   90.00
_cell.angle_gamma   90.00
#
_symmetry.space_group_name_H-M   'P 1'
#
loop_
_entity.id
_entity.type
_entity.pdbx_description
1 polymer ?
#
loop_
_entity_poly.entity_id
_entity_poly.type
_entity_poly.pdbx_seq_one_letter_code
_entity_poly.pdbx_strand_id
1 'polypeptide(L)'
;KTIFEIVLPKQTVELHLSLNSHTLQQKALILGRSVLVDRVTRAYEQLDAVVAFDIRHRAVQQLDLSVPSGFEVTKVTSPSLARWELVESGDARLLRLHLREAAAEPVSFQVTLLRTPVQLQNWSFPHLEPVDAIMRTAVVGLLLDERLDAEAISTTGVLPIDAAVVGDIVTAGETTPRCRPLAAWYAPSADYAVTGDFFEPEPELDCIANALLSVRQDGLAVQGEFFLTPRVERLVEFAFRMAAQWQVESVSDYQGNALAYEVFSESQGTKRVEVRLPAAVEPGEQVRVDFFAKNVPKGWLNDWTDKRTIQFPNFEGVRTTRTFGAVAVREEDDLAVRPLKTDRLVALSEKEKADFGLATVETRLAYRFDGTDFRATFEVEKTKPRITACTYAFLRIRPDGLVPRYEIDYFVDRAACDELVFVLPKETPPSINVFGLDGVEIKNYVAEETPSGRRWTVTLKDLRRGRVRLVAEFRMPLPEEQLEKWSLPLLEPEAAFRSGFVAVEGHGELEIAVASNARSVDVGELVDAAYQPGRQVLGIYSFVGKLPTVIASVRRLSETAVSAAPPAVASSMKAVSVLEVDGAVSTQVTYRVICKTPYLAMQLPKNSELWSVAVDGRPLRPQEKDGRLLLSMAADESSAGERALEVCYRQRTRPLGMWTSAVVELPALMLPAQDTTGNNEVPIADADWSVHVPKQYEVVRWGPRGYRITKHRAPVLLSIAKGFVAACTPISIGCGVGGMSAPVPSAVVPVQDGAEKFAADFEADAELGETAAEMPMEAADEMPAEEEAAEAEPPVPEAPAEPQIAAPQPQREVERLQAQQSDEKAEGAVMYAGFRTMTFVPEMLPQYYRQVDVRFLGESPAIRIDGVAAGLLEGATWMAVLLVIILAILLYRRGFRLKWRWAMLLIAAGTLLPLIPALDVLAPVGDGIVIAVVVLMVVDPLWRMLSVFATGVARLIFAGMVYGYRRMASARAAGHLLPIVVACACVLSGQAVRAQQPEKTLQSDGVVVQVIDALPPLEVPDDALLVPYDPESGLPAEPGKVWVPYAQYLKLLEATNPKPEVPPPPPTKFALSPAKWKATAGTGESLEVGIELEAAVFVDEPIEIPLRPSGAGIVEARVDGKPAVVGLAQVEAGGAKQQKSASENSQQVIVRISGKGRHRLQLRVQVPLKREGGW
;
A
#
# COMPACT_ATOMS: atom_id res chain seq x y z
N LYS A 1 24.51 65.68 -45.60
CA LYS A 1 23.74 64.44 -45.44
C LYS A 1 22.44 64.79 -44.73
N THR A 2 21.32 64.83 -45.44
CA THR A 2 20.00 65.04 -44.83
C THR A 2 19.46 63.68 -44.43
N ILE A 3 19.08 63.53 -43.16
CA ILE A 3 18.56 62.27 -42.61
C ILE A 3 17.07 62.49 -42.36
N PHE A 4 16.22 61.59 -42.88
CA PHE A 4 14.78 61.59 -42.67
C PHE A 4 14.38 60.34 -41.89
N GLU A 5 13.55 60.51 -40.86
CA GLU A 5 12.85 59.41 -40.19
C GLU A 5 11.36 59.54 -40.52
N ILE A 6 10.82 58.54 -41.23
CA ILE A 6 9.44 58.55 -41.72
C ILE A 6 8.82 57.19 -41.36
N VAL A 7 7.59 57.20 -40.85
CA VAL A 7 6.80 55.98 -40.60
C VAL A 7 5.74 55.89 -41.69
N LEU A 8 5.83 54.88 -42.55
CA LEU A 8 4.92 54.73 -43.70
C LEU A 8 3.70 53.84 -43.34
N PRO A 9 2.49 54.20 -43.79
CA PRO A 9 1.30 53.35 -43.66
C PRO A 9 1.37 52.12 -44.61
N LYS A 10 0.47 51.15 -44.44
CA LYS A 10 0.38 49.91 -45.27
C LYS A 10 0.01 50.12 -46.75
N GLN A 11 -0.11 51.36 -47.22
CA GLN A 11 -0.52 51.71 -48.59
C GLN A 11 0.68 52.22 -49.41
N THR A 12 0.56 52.29 -50.73
CA THR A 12 1.59 52.85 -51.63
C THR A 12 1.82 54.33 -51.31
N VAL A 13 3.07 54.73 -51.09
CA VAL A 13 3.44 56.13 -50.80
C VAL A 13 4.39 56.66 -51.89
N GLU A 14 4.05 57.82 -52.45
CA GLU A 14 4.94 58.60 -53.32
C GLU A 14 5.63 59.71 -52.52
N LEU A 15 6.97 59.77 -52.60
CA LEU A 15 7.78 60.74 -51.88
C LEU A 15 8.34 61.79 -52.85
N HIS A 16 7.82 63.02 -52.80
CA HIS A 16 8.31 64.13 -53.62
C HIS A 16 9.36 64.95 -52.87
N LEU A 17 10.61 64.95 -53.37
CA LEU A 17 11.70 65.78 -52.85
C LEU A 17 11.98 66.93 -53.83
N SER A 18 11.59 68.17 -53.48
CA SER A 18 11.87 69.35 -54.29
C SER A 18 12.99 70.20 -53.67
N LEU A 19 13.95 70.63 -54.49
CA LEU A 19 14.98 71.59 -54.14
C LEU A 19 14.51 73.01 -54.52
N ASN A 20 13.50 73.55 -53.83
CA ASN A 20 13.14 74.95 -53.99
C ASN A 20 12.50 75.51 -52.72
N SER A 21 13.27 76.22 -51.90
CA SER A 21 12.73 76.91 -50.72
C SER A 21 13.50 78.17 -50.33
N HIS A 22 13.84 79.02 -51.31
CA HIS A 22 14.26 80.39 -51.01
C HIS A 22 13.09 81.35 -50.71
N THR A 23 11.83 80.91 -50.90
CA THR A 23 10.62 81.76 -50.72
C THR A 23 9.76 81.46 -49.48
N LEU A 24 10.15 80.52 -48.60
CA LEU A 24 9.40 80.20 -47.37
C LEU A 24 9.89 80.93 -46.09
N GLN A 25 10.94 81.74 -46.15
CA GLN A 25 11.47 82.47 -44.98
C GLN A 25 10.57 83.62 -44.48
N GLN A 26 9.40 83.87 -45.09
CA GLN A 26 8.50 84.96 -44.68
C GLN A 26 7.42 84.54 -43.65
N LYS A 27 7.20 83.23 -43.42
CA LYS A 27 6.20 82.71 -42.45
C LYS A 27 6.89 81.94 -41.31
N ALA A 28 6.34 82.05 -40.09
CA ALA A 28 6.77 81.21 -38.97
C ALA A 28 6.40 79.75 -39.26
N LEU A 29 7.31 78.82 -39.01
CA LEU A 29 7.06 77.38 -39.14
C LEU A 29 6.86 76.83 -37.73
N ILE A 30 5.64 76.36 -37.44
CA ILE A 30 5.25 75.87 -36.12
C ILE A 30 4.98 74.37 -36.21
N LEU A 31 5.62 73.59 -35.33
CA LEU A 31 5.35 72.17 -35.13
C LEU A 31 4.69 71.97 -33.76
N GLY A 32 3.51 71.39 -33.75
CA GLY A 32 2.73 71.11 -32.54
C GLY A 32 2.89 69.67 -32.09
N ARG A 33 3.28 69.47 -30.84
CA ARG A 33 3.33 68.16 -30.18
C ARG A 33 2.48 68.19 -28.92
N SER A 34 1.52 67.28 -28.81
CA SER A 34 0.62 67.21 -27.66
C SER A 34 0.77 65.88 -26.92
N VAL A 35 0.62 65.90 -25.60
CA VAL A 35 0.29 64.73 -24.79
C VAL A 35 -1.06 65.03 -24.16
N LEU A 36 -2.07 64.24 -24.50
CA LEU A 36 -3.45 64.41 -24.12
C LEU A 36 -3.86 63.21 -23.26
N VAL A 37 -4.23 63.44 -22.01
CA VAL A 37 -4.63 62.40 -21.07
C VAL A 37 -6.05 62.70 -20.61
N ASP A 38 -7.00 61.90 -21.07
CA ASP A 38 -8.41 62.05 -20.71
C ASP A 38 -8.78 61.11 -19.57
N ARG A 39 -9.38 61.66 -18.51
CA ARG A 39 -9.80 60.94 -17.30
C ARG A 39 -11.31 60.94 -17.23
N VAL A 40 -11.91 59.76 -17.41
CA VAL A 40 -13.36 59.55 -17.37
C VAL A 40 -13.74 58.95 -16.01
N THR A 41 -14.62 59.64 -15.28
CA THR A 41 -15.14 59.17 -13.98
C THR A 41 -16.66 59.09 -13.98
N ARG A 42 -17.28 58.55 -12.92
CA ARG A 42 -18.75 58.54 -12.78
C ARG A 42 -19.38 59.95 -12.69
N ALA A 43 -18.60 60.98 -12.35
CA ALA A 43 -19.11 62.32 -12.06
C ALA A 43 -18.70 63.38 -13.11
N TYR A 44 -17.46 63.31 -13.59
CA TYR A 44 -16.87 64.30 -14.50
C TYR A 44 -15.85 63.66 -15.44
N GLU A 45 -15.48 64.41 -16.46
CA GLU A 45 -14.40 64.08 -17.37
C GLU A 45 -13.37 65.22 -17.40
N GLN A 46 -12.10 64.85 -17.32
CA GLN A 46 -11.00 65.81 -17.24
C GLN A 46 -9.92 65.48 -18.27
N LEU A 47 -9.67 66.42 -19.18
CA LEU A 47 -8.57 66.34 -20.12
C LEU A 47 -7.37 67.13 -19.58
N ASP A 48 -6.30 66.42 -19.22
CA ASP A 48 -5.00 66.97 -18.88
C ASP A 48 -4.09 66.94 -20.12
N ALA A 49 -3.70 68.11 -20.60
CA ALA A 49 -2.95 68.27 -21.85
C ALA A 49 -1.62 69.01 -21.64
N VAL A 50 -0.56 68.49 -22.26
CA VAL A 50 0.73 69.18 -22.41
C VAL A 50 0.95 69.45 -23.89
N VAL A 51 0.94 70.71 -24.29
CA VAL A 51 1.10 71.11 -25.69
C VAL A 51 2.40 71.89 -25.86
N ALA A 52 3.30 71.37 -26.69
CA ALA A 52 4.57 71.98 -27.04
C ALA A 52 4.56 72.49 -28.49
N PHE A 53 5.03 73.72 -28.67
CA PHE A 53 5.18 74.38 -29.96
C PHE A 53 6.67 74.56 -30.26
N ASP A 54 7.20 73.88 -31.26
CA ASP A 54 8.55 74.14 -31.80
C ASP A 54 8.42 75.19 -32.92
N ILE A 55 8.81 76.42 -32.61
CA ILE A 55 8.69 77.59 -33.48
C ILE A 55 10.01 77.82 -34.20
N ARG A 56 9.97 77.87 -35.53
CA ARG A 56 11.17 78.08 -36.37
C ARG A 56 10.98 79.24 -37.34
N HIS A 57 12.13 79.78 -37.77
CA HIS A 57 12.30 80.91 -38.70
C HIS A 57 11.88 82.29 -38.18
N ARG A 58 10.66 82.46 -37.67
CA ARG A 58 10.16 83.77 -37.21
C ARG A 58 9.53 83.66 -35.83
N ALA A 59 9.91 84.56 -34.93
CA ALA A 59 9.36 84.62 -33.58
C ALA A 59 7.85 84.94 -33.61
N VAL A 60 7.10 84.27 -32.74
CA VAL A 60 5.64 84.41 -32.60
C VAL A 60 5.32 84.86 -31.18
N GLN A 61 4.35 85.76 -31.02
CA GLN A 61 3.93 86.29 -29.71
C GLN A 61 2.54 85.77 -29.27
N GLN A 62 1.79 85.15 -30.18
CA GLN A 62 0.45 84.62 -29.94
C GLN A 62 0.30 83.23 -30.55
N LEU A 63 -0.26 82.29 -29.81
CA LEU A 63 -0.56 80.93 -30.26
C LEU A 63 -2.01 80.58 -29.93
N ASP A 64 -2.72 79.94 -30.85
CA ASP A 64 -4.13 79.57 -30.66
C ASP A 64 -4.28 78.03 -30.60
N LEU A 65 -5.04 77.55 -29.61
CA LEU A 65 -5.46 76.14 -29.46
C LEU A 65 -6.96 76.01 -29.67
N SER A 66 -7.43 75.02 -30.42
CA SER A 66 -8.85 74.70 -30.53
C SER A 66 -9.33 73.93 -29.31
N VAL A 67 -10.37 74.42 -28.64
CA VAL A 67 -10.97 73.81 -27.45
C VAL A 67 -12.14 72.91 -27.86
N PRO A 68 -12.21 71.65 -27.38
CA PRO A 68 -13.30 70.74 -27.70
C PRO A 68 -14.63 71.21 -27.11
N SER A 69 -15.73 70.90 -27.79
CA SER A 69 -17.08 71.31 -27.36
C SER A 69 -17.46 70.65 -26.02
N GLY A 70 -18.18 71.40 -25.18
CA GLY A 70 -18.62 70.92 -23.86
C GLY A 70 -17.54 70.93 -22.77
N PHE A 71 -16.29 71.29 -23.09
CA PHE A 71 -15.22 71.44 -22.11
C PHE A 71 -15.03 72.90 -21.69
N GLU A 72 -14.78 73.11 -20.40
CA GLU A 72 -14.36 74.37 -19.83
C GLU A 72 -12.87 74.33 -19.49
N VAL A 73 -12.11 75.37 -19.88
CA VAL A 73 -10.69 75.49 -19.56
C VAL A 73 -10.56 75.96 -18.11
N THR A 74 -10.07 75.10 -17.22
CA THR A 74 -9.96 75.39 -15.78
C THR A 74 -8.58 75.91 -15.40
N LYS A 75 -7.53 75.48 -16.10
CA LYS A 75 -6.15 75.86 -15.78
C LYS A 75 -5.28 75.88 -17.04
N VAL A 76 -4.47 76.93 -17.18
CA VAL A 76 -3.42 77.05 -18.19
C VAL A 76 -2.15 77.55 -17.51
N THR A 77 -1.05 76.80 -17.64
CA THR A 77 0.23 77.12 -16.99
C THR A 77 1.39 77.00 -17.98
N SER A 78 2.26 78.02 -18.03
CA SER A 78 3.54 77.98 -18.74
C SER A 78 4.46 79.10 -18.23
N PRO A 79 5.79 78.89 -18.16
CA PRO A 79 6.73 79.96 -17.84
C PRO A 79 6.66 81.16 -18.80
N SER A 80 6.32 80.89 -20.06
CA SER A 80 6.32 81.89 -21.14
C SER A 80 4.97 82.61 -21.32
N LEU A 81 3.95 82.27 -20.53
CA LEU A 81 2.59 82.80 -20.65
C LEU A 81 2.45 84.17 -19.96
N ALA A 82 1.96 85.17 -20.69
CA ALA A 82 1.58 86.48 -20.15
C ALA A 82 0.11 86.49 -19.71
N ARG A 83 -0.79 86.07 -20.60
CA ARG A 83 -2.22 85.91 -20.36
C ARG A 83 -2.81 84.92 -21.35
N TRP A 84 -3.95 84.34 -21.04
CA TRP A 84 -4.74 83.57 -21.99
C TRP A 84 -6.18 84.10 -22.02
N GLU A 85 -6.87 83.93 -23.13
CA GLU A 85 -8.27 84.29 -23.29
C GLU A 85 -8.97 83.28 -24.20
N LEU A 86 -10.27 83.06 -23.97
CA LEU A 86 -11.11 82.27 -24.87
C LEU A 86 -11.73 83.21 -25.89
N VAL A 87 -11.53 82.92 -27.17
CA VAL A 87 -12.04 83.68 -28.30
C VAL A 87 -12.99 82.81 -29.11
N GLU A 88 -14.20 83.28 -29.33
CA GLU A 88 -15.13 82.62 -30.24
C GLU A 88 -14.79 83.02 -31.68
N SER A 89 -14.54 82.03 -32.54
CA SER A 89 -14.18 82.23 -33.94
C SER A 89 -15.04 81.33 -34.83
N GLY A 90 -16.19 81.83 -35.26
CA GLY A 90 -17.21 81.02 -35.95
C GLY A 90 -17.83 80.01 -34.99
N ASP A 91 -17.91 78.74 -35.41
CA ASP A 91 -18.42 77.64 -34.57
C ASP A 91 -17.34 77.05 -33.63
N ALA A 92 -16.10 77.53 -33.67
CA ALA A 92 -14.99 77.03 -32.86
C ALA A 92 -14.63 77.98 -31.71
N ARG A 93 -14.30 77.41 -30.54
CA ARG A 93 -13.74 78.14 -29.39
C ARG A 93 -12.22 78.01 -29.41
N LEU A 94 -11.51 79.12 -29.50
CA LEU A 94 -10.06 79.17 -29.52
C LEU A 94 -9.52 79.65 -28.18
N LEU A 95 -8.66 78.85 -27.55
CA LEU A 95 -7.82 79.27 -26.43
C LEU A 95 -6.60 80.01 -26.97
N ARG A 96 -6.63 81.33 -26.87
CA ARG A 96 -5.57 82.23 -27.32
C ARG A 96 -4.55 82.46 -26.21
N LEU A 97 -3.30 82.09 -26.48
CA LEU A 97 -2.17 82.16 -25.56
C LEU A 97 -1.27 83.34 -25.96
N HIS A 98 -1.19 84.36 -25.09
CA HIS A 98 -0.29 85.50 -25.28
C HIS A 98 1.02 85.24 -24.55
N LEU A 99 2.13 85.31 -25.28
CA LEU A 99 3.47 85.11 -24.73
C LEU A 99 4.05 86.39 -24.12
N ARG A 100 4.85 86.26 -23.06
CA ARG A 100 5.55 87.39 -22.41
C ARG A 100 6.52 88.08 -23.36
N GLU A 101 7.22 87.28 -24.16
CA GLU A 101 8.17 87.70 -25.18
C GLU A 101 7.92 86.89 -26.46
N ALA A 102 8.27 87.44 -27.62
CA ALA A 102 8.11 86.73 -28.88
C ALA A 102 9.07 85.53 -28.92
N ALA A 103 8.53 84.31 -29.01
CA ALA A 103 9.30 83.08 -28.94
C ALA A 103 9.74 82.61 -30.32
N ALA A 104 11.05 82.35 -30.47
CA ALA A 104 11.64 81.63 -31.61
C ALA A 104 12.27 80.28 -31.18
N GLU A 105 12.02 79.87 -29.94
CA GLU A 105 12.46 78.61 -29.35
C GLU A 105 11.22 77.81 -28.90
N PRO A 106 11.35 76.49 -28.64
CA PRO A 106 10.24 75.66 -28.21
C PRO A 106 9.60 76.15 -26.90
N VAL A 107 8.28 76.26 -26.88
CA VAL A 107 7.48 76.63 -25.68
C VAL A 107 6.43 75.58 -25.40
N SER A 108 6.20 75.26 -24.12
CA SER A 108 5.22 74.26 -23.69
C SER A 108 4.17 74.84 -22.75
N PHE A 109 2.95 74.34 -22.85
CA PHE A 109 1.80 74.74 -22.03
C PHE A 109 1.15 73.51 -21.43
N GLN A 110 0.82 73.59 -20.15
CA GLN A 110 -0.06 72.64 -19.48
C GLN A 110 -1.47 73.23 -19.45
N VAL A 111 -2.45 72.50 -19.97
CA VAL A 111 -3.85 72.90 -20.07
C VAL A 111 -4.69 71.80 -19.43
N THR A 112 -5.55 72.16 -18.47
CA THR A 112 -6.55 71.26 -17.92
C THR A 112 -7.93 71.74 -18.34
N LEU A 113 -8.73 70.82 -18.85
CA LEU A 113 -10.12 71.05 -19.23
C LEU A 113 -11.04 70.11 -18.45
N LEU A 114 -12.23 70.58 -18.10
CA LEU A 114 -13.22 69.81 -17.36
C LEU A 114 -14.56 69.82 -18.11
N ARG A 115 -15.23 68.67 -18.14
CA ARG A 115 -16.58 68.48 -18.65
C ARG A 115 -17.45 67.84 -17.57
N THR A 116 -18.57 68.51 -17.25
CA THR A 116 -19.59 68.03 -16.30
C THR A 116 -20.98 68.41 -16.84
N PRO A 117 -21.93 67.47 -16.99
CA PRO A 117 -21.81 66.04 -16.67
C PRO A 117 -20.88 65.29 -17.63
N VAL A 118 -20.28 64.20 -17.15
CA VAL A 118 -19.51 63.26 -17.98
C VAL A 118 -20.40 62.63 -19.06
N GLN A 119 -19.83 62.37 -20.22
CA GLN A 119 -20.49 61.64 -21.28
C GLN A 119 -20.01 60.17 -21.26
N LEU A 120 -20.85 59.26 -20.76
CA LEU A 120 -20.52 57.84 -20.67
C LEU A 120 -20.94 57.03 -21.91
N GLN A 121 -21.91 57.51 -22.69
CA GLN A 121 -22.33 56.87 -23.94
C GLN A 121 -22.05 57.72 -25.17
N ASN A 122 -21.73 57.06 -26.29
CA ASN A 122 -21.22 57.65 -27.52
C ASN A 122 -20.04 58.60 -27.25
N TRP A 123 -19.16 58.21 -26.31
CA TRP A 123 -18.03 59.03 -25.94
C TRP A 123 -17.03 59.09 -27.10
N SER A 124 -16.46 60.28 -27.29
CA SER A 124 -15.40 60.54 -28.26
C SER A 124 -14.29 61.31 -27.57
N PHE A 125 -13.05 60.89 -27.81
CA PHE A 125 -11.88 61.50 -27.20
C PHE A 125 -11.81 63.00 -27.53
N PRO A 126 -11.59 63.88 -26.54
CA PRO A 126 -11.55 65.32 -26.75
C PRO A 126 -10.30 65.79 -27.51
N HIS A 127 -10.48 66.63 -28.54
CA HIS A 127 -9.40 67.19 -29.35
C HIS A 127 -8.98 68.57 -28.84
N LEU A 128 -7.72 68.72 -28.41
CA LEU A 128 -7.08 70.00 -28.09
C LEU A 128 -5.90 70.25 -29.04
N GLU A 129 -6.12 71.06 -30.07
CA GLU A 129 -5.20 71.13 -31.22
C GLU A 129 -4.58 72.51 -31.47
N PRO A 130 -3.27 72.59 -31.76
CA PRO A 130 -2.60 73.78 -32.32
C PRO A 130 -3.17 74.23 -33.67
N VAL A 131 -3.75 75.43 -33.75
CA VAL A 131 -4.40 75.92 -34.99
C VAL A 131 -3.38 76.28 -36.08
N ASP A 132 -2.30 76.97 -35.70
CA ASP A 132 -1.30 77.51 -36.66
C ASP A 132 -0.14 76.54 -36.96
N ALA A 133 -0.21 75.28 -36.50
CA ALA A 133 0.86 74.30 -36.66
C ALA A 133 0.76 73.56 -38.00
N ILE A 134 1.89 73.51 -38.72
CA ILE A 134 2.00 72.80 -40.01
C ILE A 134 2.01 71.28 -39.81
N MET A 135 2.58 70.82 -38.70
CA MET A 135 2.59 69.41 -38.28
C MET A 135 1.99 69.32 -36.88
N ARG A 136 1.09 68.35 -36.69
CA ARG A 136 0.39 68.09 -35.44
C ARG A 136 0.52 66.61 -35.11
N THR A 137 1.17 66.30 -33.99
CA THR A 137 1.28 64.92 -33.49
C THR A 137 0.86 64.88 -32.04
N ALA A 138 0.18 63.81 -31.61
CA ALA A 138 -0.24 63.66 -30.23
C ALA A 138 0.07 62.27 -29.66
N VAL A 139 0.32 62.20 -28.36
CA VAL A 139 0.10 60.99 -27.57
C VAL A 139 -1.23 61.15 -26.86
N VAL A 140 -2.10 60.17 -26.97
CA VAL A 140 -3.49 60.18 -26.52
C VAL A 140 -3.63 59.05 -25.52
N GLY A 141 -4.00 59.36 -24.27
CA GLY A 141 -4.14 58.39 -23.19
C GLY A 141 -5.50 58.48 -22.54
N LEU A 142 -6.08 57.33 -22.20
CA LEU A 142 -7.38 57.21 -21.56
C LEU A 142 -7.22 56.57 -20.18
N LEU A 143 -7.70 57.26 -19.16
CA LEU A 143 -7.81 56.79 -17.79
C LEU A 143 -9.28 56.61 -17.43
N LEU A 144 -9.62 55.48 -16.84
CA LEU A 144 -11.00 55.14 -16.48
C LEU A 144 -11.11 54.90 -14.98
N ASP A 145 -12.12 55.49 -14.34
CA ASP A 145 -12.50 55.18 -12.95
C ASP A 145 -12.63 53.67 -12.75
N GLU A 146 -12.05 53.15 -11.67
CA GLU A 146 -12.02 51.71 -11.40
C GLU A 146 -13.40 51.05 -11.36
N ARG A 147 -14.45 51.84 -11.07
CA ARG A 147 -15.85 51.38 -11.00
C ARG A 147 -16.58 51.37 -12.34
N LEU A 148 -15.94 51.83 -13.40
CA LEU A 148 -16.47 51.78 -14.75
C LEU A 148 -15.75 50.70 -15.54
N ASP A 149 -16.44 50.10 -16.50
CA ASP A 149 -15.86 49.30 -17.56
C ASP A 149 -16.14 49.92 -18.93
N ALA A 150 -15.37 49.50 -19.94
CA ALA A 150 -15.45 50.07 -21.29
C ALA A 150 -15.83 49.01 -22.33
N GLU A 151 -16.79 49.35 -23.18
CA GLU A 151 -17.18 48.56 -24.34
C GLU A 151 -16.96 49.35 -25.63
N ALA A 152 -16.83 48.60 -26.74
CA ALA A 152 -16.80 49.15 -28.10
C ALA A 152 -15.74 50.24 -28.37
N ILE A 153 -14.56 50.18 -27.73
CA ILE A 153 -13.47 51.12 -28.03
C ILE A 153 -13.03 50.97 -29.49
N SER A 154 -13.24 52.03 -30.28
CA SER A 154 -12.93 52.08 -31.70
C SER A 154 -11.92 53.19 -31.97
N THR A 155 -10.97 52.93 -32.88
CA THR A 155 -9.88 53.87 -33.17
C THR A 155 -9.64 54.02 -34.66
N THR A 156 -9.37 55.25 -35.10
CA THR A 156 -9.02 55.62 -36.47
C THR A 156 -7.86 56.61 -36.44
N GLY A 157 -6.87 56.45 -37.33
CA GLY A 157 -5.78 57.42 -37.47
C GLY A 157 -4.75 57.44 -36.32
N VAL A 158 -4.77 56.45 -35.42
CA VAL A 158 -3.81 56.32 -34.30
C VAL A 158 -3.08 54.97 -34.30
N LEU A 159 -1.96 54.90 -33.59
CA LEU A 159 -1.14 53.69 -33.39
C LEU A 159 -1.10 53.32 -31.89
N PRO A 160 -1.42 52.09 -31.48
CA PRO A 160 -1.41 51.71 -30.06
C PRO A 160 0.00 51.76 -29.48
N ILE A 161 0.12 52.26 -28.25
CA ILE A 161 1.35 52.26 -27.44
C ILE A 161 1.04 51.68 -26.04
N ASP A 162 2.08 51.42 -25.25
CA ASP A 162 1.90 50.93 -23.88
C ASP A 162 1.16 51.96 -23.01
N ALA A 163 0.06 51.54 -22.39
CA ALA A 163 -0.78 52.39 -21.53
C ALA A 163 -0.01 52.86 -20.27
N ALA A 164 1.03 52.13 -19.84
CA ALA A 164 1.88 52.53 -18.73
C ALA A 164 2.59 53.87 -18.97
N VAL A 165 2.83 54.27 -20.24
CA VAL A 165 3.46 55.55 -20.61
C VAL A 165 2.67 56.76 -20.11
N VAL A 166 1.37 56.58 -19.85
CA VAL A 166 0.47 57.65 -19.39
C VAL A 166 0.22 57.60 -17.88
N GLY A 167 0.56 56.47 -17.24
CA GLY A 167 0.34 56.26 -15.80
C GLY A 167 1.12 57.22 -14.90
N ASP A 168 2.32 57.62 -15.30
CA ASP A 168 3.21 58.50 -14.52
C ASP A 168 2.82 59.99 -14.55
N ILE A 169 1.90 60.38 -15.43
CA ILE A 169 1.49 61.79 -15.64
C ILE A 169 0.45 62.23 -14.58
N VAL A 170 -0.04 61.30 -13.74
CA VAL A 170 -1.15 61.52 -12.80
C VAL A 170 -0.67 61.51 -11.35
N THR A 171 -0.57 62.69 -10.73
CA THR A 171 -0.55 62.77 -9.25
C THR A 171 -1.99 62.72 -8.74
N ALA A 172 -2.41 61.57 -8.20
CA ALA A 172 -3.67 61.45 -7.48
C ALA A 172 -3.59 62.22 -6.14
N GLY A 173 -4.54 63.13 -5.91
CA GLY A 173 -4.81 63.66 -4.57
C GLY A 173 -5.68 62.71 -3.76
N GLU A 174 -5.68 62.82 -2.43
CA GLU A 174 -6.48 61.95 -1.52
C GLU A 174 -8.00 61.96 -1.80
N THR A 175 -8.51 62.97 -2.52
CA THR A 175 -9.95 63.14 -2.82
C THR A 175 -10.34 62.83 -4.27
N THR A 176 -9.39 62.42 -5.12
CA THR A 176 -9.67 62.06 -6.53
C THR A 176 -10.04 60.57 -6.68
N PRO A 177 -11.07 60.21 -7.48
CA PRO A 177 -11.38 58.81 -7.78
C PRO A 177 -10.16 58.08 -8.37
N ARG A 178 -9.92 56.85 -7.92
CA ARG A 178 -8.86 56.01 -8.49
C ARG A 178 -9.22 55.65 -9.93
N CYS A 179 -8.32 55.97 -10.84
CA CYS A 179 -8.48 55.69 -12.26
C CYS A 179 -7.34 54.78 -12.72
N ARG A 180 -7.67 53.74 -13.50
CA ARG A 180 -6.71 52.85 -14.14
C ARG A 180 -6.37 53.34 -15.55
N PRO A 181 -5.11 53.23 -16.02
CA PRO A 181 -4.79 53.46 -17.42
C PRO A 181 -5.44 52.37 -18.27
N LEU A 182 -6.38 52.76 -19.12
CA LEU A 182 -7.14 51.83 -19.95
C LEU A 182 -6.42 51.57 -21.28
N ALA A 183 -5.97 52.63 -21.95
CA ALA A 183 -5.29 52.54 -23.23
C ALA A 183 -4.50 53.82 -23.55
N ALA A 184 -3.50 53.69 -24.42
CA ALA A 184 -2.76 54.82 -24.97
C ALA A 184 -2.44 54.61 -26.45
N TRP A 185 -2.38 55.71 -27.18
CA TRP A 185 -2.10 55.73 -28.62
C TRP A 185 -1.21 56.90 -29.02
N TYR A 186 -0.50 56.74 -30.13
CA TYR A 186 0.21 57.80 -30.84
C TYR A 186 -0.56 58.20 -32.10
N ALA A 187 -0.93 59.47 -32.20
CA ALA A 187 -1.56 60.09 -33.35
C ALA A 187 -0.49 60.81 -34.20
N PRO A 188 -0.13 60.30 -35.40
CA PRO A 188 0.85 60.93 -36.28
C PRO A 188 0.32 62.17 -37.02
N SER A 189 -0.99 62.41 -36.98
CA SER A 189 -1.64 63.58 -37.58
C SER A 189 -2.82 64.03 -36.71
N ALA A 190 -3.41 65.18 -37.02
CA ALA A 190 -4.64 65.65 -36.39
C ALA A 190 -5.89 64.85 -36.78
N ASP A 191 -5.84 64.10 -37.90
CA ASP A 191 -6.97 63.34 -38.41
C ASP A 191 -7.06 61.98 -37.71
N TYR A 192 -7.51 61.99 -36.45
CA TYR A 192 -7.72 60.79 -35.66
C TYR A 192 -9.06 60.81 -34.93
N ALA A 193 -9.54 59.63 -34.54
CA ALA A 193 -10.73 59.48 -33.71
C ALA A 193 -10.58 58.28 -32.78
N VAL A 194 -10.98 58.46 -31.52
CA VAL A 194 -11.11 57.39 -30.53
C VAL A 194 -12.50 57.51 -29.92
N THR A 195 -13.30 56.46 -29.98
CA THR A 195 -14.68 56.44 -29.48
C THR A 195 -14.90 55.22 -28.59
N GLY A 196 -15.91 55.25 -27.72
CA GLY A 196 -16.27 54.12 -26.87
C GLY A 196 -17.48 54.41 -25.98
N ASP A 197 -17.90 53.40 -25.22
CA ASP A 197 -18.96 53.48 -24.22
C ASP A 197 -18.44 53.01 -22.86
N PHE A 198 -18.94 53.60 -21.78
CA PHE A 198 -18.56 53.29 -20.41
C PHE A 198 -19.80 53.00 -19.56
N PHE A 199 -19.73 51.98 -18.69
CA PHE A 199 -20.85 51.55 -17.84
C PHE A 199 -20.36 51.03 -16.49
N GLU A 200 -21.25 50.96 -15.50
CA GLU A 200 -20.98 50.34 -14.20
C GLU A 200 -21.35 48.85 -14.28
N PRO A 201 -20.39 47.92 -14.07
CA PRO A 201 -20.66 46.48 -14.16
C PRO A 201 -21.59 46.00 -13.03
N GLU A 202 -22.41 44.99 -13.31
CA GLU A 202 -23.26 44.37 -12.29
C GLU A 202 -22.40 43.64 -11.23
N PRO A 203 -22.81 43.63 -9.94
CA PRO A 203 -22.12 42.87 -8.91
C PRO A 203 -22.07 41.38 -9.24
N GLU A 204 -20.88 40.81 -9.23
CA GLU A 204 -20.68 39.38 -9.44
C GLU A 204 -20.01 38.73 -8.23
N LEU A 205 -20.65 37.67 -7.73
CA LEU A 205 -20.15 36.89 -6.60
C LEU A 205 -20.17 35.40 -6.95
N ASP A 206 -18.98 34.81 -7.05
CA ASP A 206 -18.82 33.36 -7.16
C ASP A 206 -18.88 32.73 -5.76
N CYS A 207 -19.62 31.63 -5.64
CA CYS A 207 -19.85 30.93 -4.39
C CYS A 207 -19.63 29.42 -4.55
N ILE A 208 -18.67 28.86 -3.82
CA ILE A 208 -18.56 27.42 -3.62
C ILE A 208 -19.26 27.07 -2.31
N ALA A 209 -20.34 26.30 -2.38
CA ALA A 209 -21.16 25.96 -1.22
C ALA A 209 -21.08 24.46 -0.90
N ASN A 210 -20.39 24.11 0.17
CA ASN A 210 -20.26 22.74 0.65
C ASN A 210 -21.12 22.52 1.88
N ALA A 211 -21.77 21.36 1.99
CA ALA A 211 -22.58 21.02 3.15
C ALA A 211 -22.51 19.53 3.50
N LEU A 212 -22.21 19.23 4.76
CA LEU A 212 -22.23 17.90 5.34
C LEU A 212 -23.43 17.75 6.29
N LEU A 213 -24.40 16.93 5.90
CA LEU A 213 -25.54 16.56 6.74
C LEU A 213 -25.20 15.33 7.59
N SER A 214 -25.18 15.49 8.90
CA SER A 214 -25.08 14.37 9.85
C SER A 214 -26.48 13.97 10.30
N VAL A 215 -26.82 12.69 10.11
CA VAL A 215 -28.11 12.11 10.51
C VAL A 215 -27.90 11.32 11.79
N ARG A 216 -28.51 11.78 12.88
CA ARG A 216 -28.26 11.34 14.26
C ARG A 216 -29.56 10.93 14.94
N GLN A 217 -29.48 10.18 16.03
CA GLN A 217 -30.69 9.81 16.81
C GLN A 217 -31.31 11.04 17.48
N ASP A 218 -30.50 12.03 17.89
CA ASP A 218 -30.95 13.26 18.53
C ASP A 218 -31.47 14.34 17.54
N GLY A 219 -31.23 14.17 16.24
CA GLY A 219 -31.73 15.08 15.20
C GLY A 219 -30.89 15.09 13.93
N LEU A 220 -31.02 16.18 13.17
CA LEU A 220 -30.21 16.46 11.99
C LEU A 220 -29.30 17.65 12.28
N ALA A 221 -28.04 17.54 11.87
CA ALA A 221 -27.06 18.61 11.98
C ALA A 221 -26.39 18.83 10.63
N VAL A 222 -26.13 20.09 10.27
CA VAL A 222 -25.36 20.45 9.09
C VAL A 222 -24.18 21.30 9.48
N GLN A 223 -23.02 20.91 8.97
CA GLN A 223 -21.84 21.76 8.87
C GLN A 223 -21.73 22.20 7.42
N GLY A 224 -21.72 23.51 7.18
CA GLY A 224 -21.59 24.06 5.83
C GLY A 224 -20.48 25.09 5.73
N GLU A 225 -19.95 25.21 4.52
CA GLU A 225 -18.81 26.06 4.19
C GLU A 225 -19.13 26.81 2.90
N PHE A 226 -18.93 28.13 2.91
CA PHE A 226 -19.04 28.98 1.75
C PHE A 226 -17.67 29.57 1.41
N PHE A 227 -17.18 29.33 0.21
CA PHE A 227 -16.03 30.05 -0.34
C PHE A 227 -16.54 31.11 -1.30
N LEU A 228 -16.29 32.36 -0.96
CA LEU A 228 -16.86 33.54 -1.62
C LEU A 228 -15.74 34.30 -2.33
N THR A 229 -15.94 34.60 -3.61
CA THR A 229 -14.99 35.37 -4.42
C THR A 229 -15.75 36.50 -5.13
N PRO A 230 -15.71 37.74 -4.62
CA PRO A 230 -16.22 38.88 -5.37
C PRO A 230 -15.41 39.10 -6.65
N ARG A 231 -16.08 39.38 -7.77
CA ARG A 231 -15.41 39.63 -9.07
C ARG A 231 -15.33 41.11 -9.43
N VAL A 232 -16.27 41.91 -8.92
CA VAL A 232 -16.45 43.31 -9.34
C VAL A 232 -16.32 44.28 -8.17
N GLU A 233 -17.18 44.15 -7.15
CA GLU A 233 -17.17 45.02 -5.97
C GLU A 233 -16.66 44.30 -4.73
N ARG A 234 -16.03 45.05 -3.82
CA ARG A 234 -15.56 44.48 -2.54
C ARG A 234 -16.72 43.96 -1.70
N LEU A 235 -16.53 42.82 -1.04
CA LEU A 235 -17.55 42.18 -0.21
C LEU A 235 -17.35 42.54 1.27
N VAL A 236 -18.38 43.08 1.92
CA VAL A 236 -18.37 43.41 3.37
C VAL A 236 -19.41 42.63 4.17
N GLU A 237 -20.46 42.17 3.50
CA GLU A 237 -21.55 41.39 4.07
C GLU A 237 -21.89 40.24 3.11
N PHE A 238 -22.27 39.10 3.67
CA PHE A 238 -22.74 37.94 2.93
C PHE A 238 -24.03 37.44 3.55
N ALA A 239 -24.97 36.98 2.73
CA ALA A 239 -26.21 36.39 3.24
C ALA A 239 -26.53 35.08 2.56
N PHE A 240 -27.16 34.16 3.29
CA PHE A 240 -27.66 32.90 2.74
C PHE A 240 -29.06 32.57 3.26
N ARG A 241 -29.82 31.81 2.47
CA ARG A 241 -31.19 31.35 2.78
C ARG A 241 -31.21 29.91 3.22
N MET A 242 -32.11 29.59 4.15
CA MET A 242 -32.41 28.21 4.57
C MET A 242 -33.91 28.02 4.85
N ALA A 243 -34.35 26.77 4.97
CA ALA A 243 -35.72 26.47 5.37
C ALA A 243 -35.97 26.78 6.87
N ALA A 244 -37.18 27.20 7.22
CA ALA A 244 -37.52 27.70 8.56
C ALA A 244 -37.34 26.69 9.69
N GLN A 245 -37.41 25.38 9.40
CA GLN A 245 -37.16 24.33 10.39
C GLN A 245 -35.70 24.23 10.87
N TRP A 246 -34.76 24.88 10.18
CA TRP A 246 -33.35 24.92 10.59
C TRP A 246 -33.06 26.10 11.52
N GLN A 247 -32.14 25.88 12.45
CA GLN A 247 -31.64 26.86 13.39
C GLN A 247 -30.12 26.89 13.32
N VAL A 248 -29.55 28.06 12.98
CA VAL A 248 -28.10 28.29 13.01
C VAL A 248 -27.65 28.46 14.46
N GLU A 249 -26.67 27.67 14.87
CA GLU A 249 -26.05 27.77 16.20
C GLU A 249 -24.78 28.62 16.17
N SER A 250 -24.02 28.57 15.08
CA SER A 250 -22.80 29.37 14.93
C SER A 250 -22.49 29.67 13.47
N VAL A 251 -21.79 30.80 13.27
CA VAL A 251 -21.15 31.19 12.02
C VAL A 251 -19.73 31.64 12.37
N SER A 252 -18.73 31.15 11.65
CA SER A 252 -17.31 31.43 11.92
C SER A 252 -16.51 31.65 10.65
N ASP A 253 -15.31 32.21 10.80
CA ASP A 253 -14.31 32.22 9.74
C ASP A 253 -13.54 30.88 9.67
N TYR A 254 -12.58 30.80 8.74
CA TYR A 254 -11.73 29.62 8.55
C TYR A 254 -10.80 29.30 9.73
N GLN A 255 -10.58 30.24 10.66
CA GLN A 255 -9.79 30.05 11.87
C GLN A 255 -10.65 29.61 13.06
N GLY A 256 -11.97 29.55 12.88
CA GLY A 256 -12.93 29.24 13.95
C GLY A 256 -13.33 30.46 14.79
N ASN A 257 -12.95 31.68 14.40
CA ASN A 257 -13.41 32.88 15.10
C ASN A 257 -14.89 33.15 14.76
N ALA A 258 -15.70 33.46 15.77
CA ALA A 258 -17.12 33.74 15.58
C ALA A 258 -17.34 35.02 14.76
N LEU A 259 -18.22 34.93 13.75
CA LEU A 259 -18.66 36.06 12.94
C LEU A 259 -20.00 36.60 13.45
N ALA A 260 -20.18 37.92 13.38
CA ALA A 260 -21.45 38.55 13.74
C ALA A 260 -22.50 38.24 12.66
N TYR A 261 -23.66 37.71 13.06
CA TYR A 261 -24.75 37.41 12.15
C TYR A 261 -26.13 37.76 12.73
N GLU A 262 -27.07 38.06 11.84
CA GLU A 262 -28.47 38.33 12.16
C GLU A 262 -29.38 37.39 11.34
N VAL A 263 -30.45 36.89 11.95
CA VAL A 263 -31.39 35.94 11.30
C VAL A 263 -32.74 36.61 11.09
N PHE A 264 -33.16 36.74 9.84
CA PHE A 264 -34.43 37.32 9.43
C PHE A 264 -35.37 36.22 8.93
N SER A 265 -36.65 36.31 9.30
CA SER A 265 -37.68 35.45 8.72
C SER A 265 -38.18 36.06 7.42
N GLU A 266 -38.19 35.29 6.33
CA GLU A 266 -38.75 35.72 5.03
C GLU A 266 -40.11 35.05 4.77
N SER A 267 -40.90 35.61 3.86
CA SER A 267 -42.15 34.99 3.40
C SER A 267 -41.87 33.66 2.70
N GLN A 268 -42.78 32.69 2.83
CA GLN A 268 -42.68 31.30 2.30
C GLN A 268 -41.91 30.28 3.16
N GLY A 269 -41.72 30.55 4.46
CA GLY A 269 -41.14 29.55 5.36
C GLY A 269 -39.63 29.35 5.17
N THR A 270 -38.94 30.40 4.73
CA THR A 270 -37.47 30.48 4.68
C THR A 270 -36.97 31.51 5.70
N LYS A 271 -35.69 31.38 6.08
CA LYS A 271 -34.95 32.36 6.86
C LYS A 271 -33.77 32.85 6.04
N ARG A 272 -33.44 34.13 6.15
CA ARG A 272 -32.21 34.73 5.64
C ARG A 272 -31.26 34.98 6.80
N VAL A 273 -30.02 34.52 6.68
CA VAL A 273 -28.95 34.82 7.62
C VAL A 273 -28.01 35.81 6.98
N GLU A 274 -27.84 36.98 7.60
CA GLU A 274 -26.89 38.01 7.18
C GLU A 274 -25.66 37.93 8.07
N VAL A 275 -24.49 37.78 7.47
CA VAL A 275 -23.20 37.62 8.12
C VAL A 275 -22.34 38.83 7.79
N ARG A 276 -21.79 39.48 8.82
CA ARG A 276 -20.84 40.59 8.67
C ARG A 276 -19.42 40.06 8.66
N LEU A 277 -18.66 40.42 7.62
CA LEU A 277 -17.25 40.04 7.50
C LEU A 277 -16.38 40.99 8.35
N PRO A 278 -15.28 40.50 8.95
CA PRO A 278 -14.43 41.30 9.82
C PRO A 278 -13.62 42.37 9.05
N ALA A 279 -13.34 42.10 7.77
CA ALA A 279 -12.69 43.01 6.84
C ALA A 279 -13.37 42.92 5.47
N ALA A 280 -13.24 43.98 4.67
CA ALA A 280 -13.69 43.97 3.29
C ALA A 280 -12.79 43.02 2.47
N VAL A 281 -13.41 42.18 1.63
CA VAL A 281 -12.72 41.27 0.71
C VAL A 281 -12.64 41.93 -0.65
N GLU A 282 -11.44 42.12 -1.18
CA GLU A 282 -11.25 42.81 -2.46
C GLU A 282 -11.61 41.91 -3.67
N PRO A 283 -11.99 42.49 -4.82
CA PRO A 283 -12.28 41.71 -6.03
C PRO A 283 -11.12 40.77 -6.41
N GLY A 284 -11.43 39.49 -6.61
CA GLY A 284 -10.47 38.43 -6.91
C GLY A 284 -9.92 37.69 -5.68
N GLU A 285 -10.07 38.24 -4.48
CA GLU A 285 -9.72 37.54 -3.23
C GLU A 285 -10.83 36.55 -2.83
N GLN A 286 -10.45 35.51 -2.08
CA GLN A 286 -11.40 34.50 -1.59
C GLN A 286 -11.49 34.55 -0.07
N VAL A 287 -12.71 34.48 0.46
CA VAL A 287 -12.98 34.32 1.90
C VAL A 287 -13.80 33.06 2.14
N ARG A 288 -13.56 32.38 3.27
CA ARG A 288 -14.32 31.22 3.73
C ARG A 288 -15.19 31.58 4.93
N VAL A 289 -16.46 31.20 4.87
CA VAL A 289 -17.45 31.36 5.95
C VAL A 289 -18.03 29.99 6.28
N ASP A 290 -17.86 29.56 7.52
CA ASP A 290 -18.36 28.30 8.03
C ASP A 290 -19.60 28.52 8.88
N PHE A 291 -20.54 27.57 8.87
CA PHE A 291 -21.71 27.61 9.73
C PHE A 291 -22.12 26.24 10.22
N PHE A 292 -22.79 26.22 11.38
CA PHE A 292 -23.40 25.03 11.93
C PHE A 292 -24.89 25.26 12.20
N ALA A 293 -25.73 24.33 11.75
CA ALA A 293 -27.17 24.40 11.91
C ALA A 293 -27.77 23.06 12.35
N LYS A 294 -28.81 23.11 13.18
CA LYS A 294 -29.57 21.93 13.63
C LYS A 294 -31.04 21.99 13.25
N ASN A 295 -31.65 20.81 13.13
CA ASN A 295 -33.09 20.62 12.96
C ASN A 295 -33.51 19.29 13.58
N VAL A 296 -34.57 19.28 14.38
CA VAL A 296 -35.19 18.06 14.91
C VAL A 296 -36.54 17.89 14.23
N PRO A 297 -36.67 17.01 13.22
CA PRO A 297 -37.94 16.79 12.54
C PRO A 297 -39.06 16.39 13.51
N LYS A 298 -40.30 16.75 13.17
CA LYS A 298 -41.45 16.45 14.04
C LYS A 298 -41.55 14.94 14.30
N GLY A 299 -41.56 14.58 15.58
CA GLY A 299 -41.65 13.19 16.04
C GLY A 299 -40.37 12.37 15.84
N TRP A 300 -39.23 12.97 15.50
CA TRP A 300 -37.94 12.26 15.30
C TRP A 300 -37.48 11.48 16.54
N LEU A 301 -37.68 12.06 17.73
CA LEU A 301 -37.30 11.49 19.02
C LEU A 301 -38.29 10.45 19.57
N ASN A 302 -39.37 10.15 18.84
CA ASN A 302 -40.29 9.07 19.23
C ASN A 302 -39.63 7.72 18.95
N ASP A 303 -40.09 6.63 19.57
CA ASP A 303 -39.61 5.30 19.21
C ASP A 303 -40.22 4.81 17.89
N TRP A 304 -39.57 5.12 16.79
CA TRP A 304 -39.98 4.69 15.46
C TRP A 304 -39.21 3.44 15.01
N THR A 305 -39.95 2.50 14.44
CA THR A 305 -39.45 1.26 13.83
C THR A 305 -39.54 1.27 12.30
N ASP A 306 -40.39 2.13 11.74
CA ASP A 306 -40.56 2.31 10.30
C ASP A 306 -39.57 3.31 9.70
N LYS A 307 -39.30 3.16 8.41
CA LYS A 307 -38.42 4.05 7.64
C LYS A 307 -38.95 5.49 7.63
N ARG A 308 -38.05 6.48 7.70
CA ARG A 308 -38.39 7.90 7.65
C ARG A 308 -37.80 8.58 6.42
N THR A 309 -38.50 9.57 5.89
CA THR A 309 -38.02 10.38 4.77
C THR A 309 -37.52 11.73 5.26
N ILE A 310 -36.32 12.11 4.85
CA ILE A 310 -35.74 13.44 5.08
C ILE A 310 -35.37 14.10 3.75
N GLN A 311 -35.43 15.43 3.70
CA GLN A 311 -34.96 16.21 2.57
C GLN A 311 -33.64 16.88 2.94
N PHE A 312 -32.65 16.84 2.05
CA PHE A 312 -31.41 17.58 2.24
C PHE A 312 -31.72 19.08 2.23
N PRO A 313 -31.25 19.83 3.23
CA PRO A 313 -31.46 21.28 3.27
C PRO A 313 -30.65 22.00 2.21
N ASN A 314 -31.28 22.95 1.53
CA ASN A 314 -30.59 23.86 0.64
C ASN A 314 -30.18 25.12 1.41
N PHE A 315 -28.89 25.47 1.36
CA PHE A 315 -28.33 26.69 1.93
C PHE A 315 -27.85 27.57 0.77
N GLU A 316 -28.72 28.47 0.32
CA GLU A 316 -28.53 29.23 -0.91
C GLU A 316 -27.91 30.60 -0.63
N GLY A 317 -26.74 30.89 -1.22
CA GLY A 317 -26.12 32.22 -1.13
C GLY A 317 -26.95 33.29 -1.87
N VAL A 318 -27.19 34.41 -1.21
CA VAL A 318 -27.94 35.56 -1.75
C VAL A 318 -27.01 36.43 -2.61
N ARG A 319 -27.51 36.93 -3.75
CA ARG A 319 -26.74 37.71 -4.74
C ARG A 319 -25.52 36.96 -5.30
N THR A 320 -25.56 35.63 -5.31
CA THR A 320 -24.55 34.80 -5.96
C THR A 320 -24.86 34.68 -7.44
N THR A 321 -23.85 34.86 -8.29
CA THR A 321 -23.98 34.80 -9.76
C THR A 321 -23.65 33.40 -10.27
N ARG A 322 -22.67 32.74 -9.65
CA ARG A 322 -22.31 31.35 -9.93
C ARG A 322 -22.20 30.59 -8.62
N THR A 323 -22.95 29.50 -8.53
CA THR A 323 -22.96 28.65 -7.33
C THR A 323 -22.80 27.21 -7.72
N PHE A 324 -21.80 26.54 -7.15
CA PHE A 324 -21.59 25.10 -7.28
C PHE A 324 -20.97 24.59 -5.99
N GLY A 325 -20.92 23.27 -5.80
CA GLY A 325 -20.29 22.71 -4.60
C GLY A 325 -20.68 21.26 -4.38
N ALA A 326 -20.44 20.79 -3.16
CA ALA A 326 -20.74 19.41 -2.79
C ALA A 326 -21.68 19.31 -1.58
N VAL A 327 -22.59 18.35 -1.65
CA VAL A 327 -23.44 17.94 -0.53
C VAL A 327 -23.11 16.50 -0.17
N ALA A 328 -22.93 16.23 1.12
CA ALA A 328 -22.63 14.90 1.62
C ALA A 328 -23.47 14.55 2.84
N VAL A 329 -23.67 13.25 3.06
CA VAL A 329 -24.40 12.72 4.21
C VAL A 329 -23.51 11.79 5.02
N ARG A 330 -23.45 12.04 6.33
CA ARG A 330 -22.80 11.21 7.34
C ARG A 330 -23.85 10.47 8.17
N GLU A 331 -23.64 9.18 8.31
CA GLU A 331 -24.46 8.25 9.08
C GLU A 331 -23.91 8.17 10.51
N GLU A 332 -24.73 8.45 11.53
CA GLU A 332 -24.36 8.33 12.95
C GLU A 332 -25.43 7.56 13.74
N ASP A 333 -25.11 7.14 14.97
CA ASP A 333 -26.03 6.49 15.91
C ASP A 333 -26.79 5.28 15.35
N ASP A 334 -26.06 4.47 14.57
CA ASP A 334 -26.57 3.27 13.90
C ASP A 334 -27.76 3.52 12.96
N LEU A 335 -27.87 4.72 12.40
CA LEU A 335 -28.82 5.05 11.35
C LEU A 335 -28.19 4.77 9.97
N ALA A 336 -28.96 4.15 9.08
CA ALA A 336 -28.58 3.98 7.69
C ALA A 336 -29.39 4.93 6.81
N VAL A 337 -28.74 5.56 5.84
CA VAL A 337 -29.36 6.54 4.95
C VAL A 337 -29.25 6.05 3.51
N ARG A 338 -30.36 6.07 2.77
CA ARG A 338 -30.40 5.70 1.35
C ARG A 338 -31.00 6.81 0.50
N PRO A 339 -30.47 7.08 -0.70
CA PRO A 339 -31.08 8.03 -1.62
C PRO A 339 -32.41 7.49 -2.13
N LEU A 340 -33.48 8.26 -1.95
CA LEU A 340 -34.80 7.97 -2.51
C LEU A 340 -35.00 8.69 -3.84
N LYS A 341 -34.63 9.98 -3.90
CA LYS A 341 -34.70 10.79 -5.12
C LYS A 341 -33.61 11.86 -5.11
N THR A 342 -32.88 11.99 -6.20
CA THR A 342 -31.92 13.06 -6.43
C THR A 342 -32.24 13.76 -7.75
N ASP A 343 -32.08 15.08 -7.79
CA ASP A 343 -32.28 15.92 -8.97
C ASP A 343 -31.15 16.95 -9.06
N ARG A 344 -30.57 17.10 -10.25
CA ARG A 344 -29.39 17.95 -10.53
C ARG A 344 -28.18 17.70 -9.60
N LEU A 345 -27.96 16.43 -9.26
CA LEU A 345 -26.85 15.98 -8.44
C LEU A 345 -26.05 14.90 -9.17
N VAL A 346 -24.73 14.98 -9.08
CA VAL A 346 -23.79 14.02 -9.67
C VAL A 346 -22.99 13.39 -8.53
N ALA A 347 -22.99 12.06 -8.42
CA ALA A 347 -22.26 11.38 -7.35
C ALA A 347 -20.75 11.62 -7.47
N LEU A 348 -20.09 11.84 -6.33
CA LEU A 348 -18.64 12.04 -6.22
C LEU A 348 -17.92 10.70 -6.02
N SER A 349 -16.81 10.51 -6.72
CA SER A 349 -15.86 9.44 -6.45
C SER A 349 -14.97 9.76 -5.23
N GLU A 350 -14.31 8.75 -4.65
CA GLU A 350 -13.41 8.96 -3.49
C GLU A 350 -12.28 9.96 -3.78
N LYS A 351 -11.80 10.05 -5.03
CA LYS A 351 -10.78 11.03 -5.41
C LYS A 351 -11.33 12.45 -5.42
N GLU A 352 -12.52 12.64 -5.98
CA GLU A 352 -13.16 13.97 -6.10
C GLU A 352 -13.63 14.51 -4.75
N LYS A 353 -13.87 13.64 -3.74
CA LYS A 353 -14.20 14.10 -2.38
C LYS A 353 -13.12 15.01 -1.78
N ALA A 354 -11.85 14.82 -2.14
CA ALA A 354 -10.75 15.65 -1.65
C ALA A 354 -10.89 17.12 -2.07
N ASP A 355 -11.39 17.37 -3.29
CA ASP A 355 -11.57 18.71 -3.84
C ASP A 355 -12.61 19.54 -3.08
N PHE A 356 -13.46 18.88 -2.27
CA PHE A 356 -14.50 19.50 -1.46
C PHE A 356 -14.27 19.35 0.06
N GLY A 357 -13.07 18.96 0.49
CA GLY A 357 -12.75 18.81 1.92
C GLY A 357 -13.38 17.57 2.58
N LEU A 358 -13.85 16.59 1.80
CA LEU A 358 -14.56 15.40 2.27
C LEU A 358 -13.68 14.13 2.32
N ALA A 359 -12.38 14.22 2.05
CA ALA A 359 -11.49 13.06 1.97
C ALA A 359 -11.38 12.25 3.27
N THR A 360 -11.42 12.92 4.42
CA THR A 360 -11.30 12.30 5.75
C THR A 360 -12.64 11.99 6.40
N VAL A 361 -13.75 12.36 5.75
CA VAL A 361 -15.09 12.18 6.29
C VAL A 361 -15.70 10.91 5.69
N GLU A 362 -15.97 9.92 6.56
CA GLU A 362 -16.72 8.73 6.16
C GLU A 362 -18.12 9.13 5.68
N THR A 363 -18.28 9.22 4.36
CA THR A 363 -19.52 9.60 3.69
C THR A 363 -19.83 8.56 2.63
N ARG A 364 -20.98 7.90 2.77
CA ARG A 364 -21.49 6.97 1.75
C ARG A 364 -22.19 7.67 0.61
N LEU A 365 -22.75 8.85 0.88
CA LEU A 365 -23.52 9.64 -0.06
C LEU A 365 -22.86 11.02 -0.18
N ALA A 366 -22.19 11.27 -1.29
CA ALA A 366 -21.58 12.55 -1.61
C ALA A 366 -21.88 12.90 -3.06
N TYR A 367 -22.32 14.13 -3.31
CA TYR A 367 -22.76 14.59 -4.62
C TYR A 367 -22.23 15.99 -4.87
N ARG A 368 -21.86 16.27 -6.11
CA ARG A 368 -21.63 17.61 -6.64
C ARG A 368 -22.91 18.15 -7.26
N PHE A 369 -23.14 19.44 -7.11
CA PHE A 369 -24.20 20.18 -7.80
C PHE A 369 -23.63 21.41 -8.53
N ASP A 370 -24.39 21.89 -9.50
CA ASP A 370 -24.15 23.13 -10.24
C ASP A 370 -25.48 23.89 -10.30
N GLY A 371 -25.49 25.14 -9.83
CA GLY A 371 -26.68 25.95 -9.58
C GLY A 371 -27.30 25.79 -8.18
N THR A 372 -28.42 26.47 -7.93
CA THR A 372 -29.05 26.52 -6.60
C THR A 372 -30.31 25.67 -6.45
N ASP A 373 -30.79 24.99 -7.49
CA ASP A 373 -32.10 24.32 -7.50
C ASP A 373 -32.04 22.78 -7.44
N PHE A 374 -30.94 22.23 -6.94
CA PHE A 374 -30.80 20.80 -6.70
C PHE A 374 -31.78 20.30 -5.62
N ARG A 375 -32.12 19.01 -5.68
CA ARG A 375 -32.95 18.36 -4.66
C ARG A 375 -32.42 16.98 -4.31
N ALA A 376 -32.33 16.69 -3.02
CA ALA A 376 -32.04 15.36 -2.51
C ALA A 376 -33.05 14.96 -1.43
N THR A 377 -33.61 13.76 -1.57
CA THR A 377 -34.50 13.13 -0.61
C THR A 377 -33.93 11.78 -0.23
N PHE A 378 -33.85 11.53 1.07
CA PHE A 378 -33.27 10.31 1.63
C PHE A 378 -34.28 9.57 2.49
N GLU A 379 -34.14 8.25 2.51
CA GLU A 379 -34.80 7.33 3.43
C GLU A 379 -33.82 6.97 4.55
N VAL A 380 -34.26 7.07 5.80
CA VAL A 380 -33.49 6.77 7.01
C VAL A 380 -34.12 5.57 7.71
N GLU A 381 -33.31 4.58 8.06
CA GLU A 381 -33.73 3.39 8.80
C GLU A 381 -32.77 3.10 9.97
N LYS A 382 -33.28 2.56 11.08
CA LYS A 382 -32.42 2.04 12.15
C LYS A 382 -31.72 0.78 11.67
N THR A 383 -30.40 0.72 11.80
CA THR A 383 -29.60 -0.44 11.45
C THR A 383 -29.83 -1.55 12.48
N LYS A 384 -29.99 -2.78 12.02
CA LYS A 384 -30.09 -3.94 12.93
C LYS A 384 -28.70 -4.42 13.34
N PRO A 385 -28.48 -4.77 14.62
CA PRO A 385 -27.22 -5.37 15.04
C PRO A 385 -27.08 -6.73 14.37
N ARG A 386 -25.86 -7.08 13.97
CA ARG A 386 -25.54 -8.47 13.63
C ARG A 386 -24.58 -9.01 14.68
N ILE A 387 -25.01 -10.11 15.26
CA ILE A 387 -24.36 -10.72 16.41
C ILE A 387 -23.74 -12.03 15.95
N THR A 388 -22.47 -12.24 16.26
CA THR A 388 -21.81 -13.54 16.17
C THR A 388 -21.33 -13.94 17.55
N ALA A 389 -21.23 -15.23 17.84
CA ALA A 389 -20.86 -15.69 19.17
C ALA A 389 -19.86 -16.85 19.14
N CYS A 390 -18.91 -16.84 20.06
CA CYS A 390 -18.07 -17.99 20.39
C CYS A 390 -18.32 -18.39 21.85
N THR A 391 -18.70 -19.64 22.10
CA THR A 391 -19.01 -20.13 23.46
C THR A 391 -17.92 -21.08 23.95
N TYR A 392 -17.32 -20.79 25.10
CA TYR A 392 -16.47 -21.70 25.86
C TYR A 392 -17.29 -22.33 26.99
N ALA A 393 -17.60 -23.62 26.86
CA ALA A 393 -18.34 -24.37 27.86
C ALA A 393 -17.38 -25.23 28.70
N PHE A 394 -17.20 -24.85 29.96
CA PHE A 394 -16.43 -25.61 30.95
C PHE A 394 -17.36 -26.43 31.82
N LEU A 395 -17.33 -27.74 31.65
CA LEU A 395 -18.25 -28.69 32.28
C LEU A 395 -17.48 -29.53 33.30
N ARG A 396 -17.55 -29.12 34.57
CA ARG A 396 -16.80 -29.78 35.65
C ARG A 396 -17.69 -30.78 36.36
N ILE A 397 -17.34 -32.06 36.27
CA ILE A 397 -18.07 -33.16 36.92
C ILE A 397 -17.37 -33.46 38.24
N ARG A 398 -18.08 -33.23 39.36
CA ARG A 398 -17.61 -33.47 40.72
C ARG A 398 -18.51 -34.47 41.44
N PRO A 399 -18.07 -35.06 42.57
CA PRO A 399 -18.92 -35.96 43.35
C PRO A 399 -20.23 -35.32 43.82
N ASP A 400 -20.26 -34.00 44.02
CA ASP A 400 -21.42 -33.24 44.46
C ASP A 400 -22.31 -32.72 43.31
N GLY A 401 -21.90 -32.87 42.05
CA GLY A 401 -22.70 -32.46 40.90
C GLY A 401 -21.91 -31.93 39.70
N LEU A 402 -22.64 -31.41 38.71
CA LEU A 402 -22.10 -30.62 37.60
C LEU A 402 -21.93 -29.17 38.03
N VAL A 403 -20.80 -28.57 37.69
CA VAL A 403 -20.58 -27.13 37.77
C VAL A 403 -20.25 -26.58 36.39
N PRO A 404 -21.27 -26.23 35.57
CA PRO A 404 -21.06 -25.56 34.29
C PRO A 404 -20.65 -24.10 34.48
N ARG A 405 -19.69 -23.67 33.68
CA ARG A 405 -19.37 -22.26 33.41
C ARG A 405 -19.32 -22.06 31.91
N TYR A 406 -20.16 -21.18 31.39
CA TYR A 406 -20.16 -20.79 29.99
C TYR A 406 -19.61 -19.37 29.88
N GLU A 407 -18.54 -19.20 29.11
CA GLU A 407 -18.06 -17.89 28.70
C GLU A 407 -18.49 -17.67 27.25
N ILE A 408 -19.24 -16.60 26.99
CA ILE A 408 -19.84 -16.31 25.70
C ILE A 408 -19.25 -15.01 25.19
N ASP A 409 -18.48 -15.12 24.12
CA ASP A 409 -17.87 -14.01 23.42
C ASP A 409 -18.79 -13.59 22.28
N TYR A 410 -19.62 -12.57 22.53
CA TYR A 410 -20.40 -11.94 21.50
C TYR A 410 -19.55 -10.92 20.74
N PHE A 411 -19.65 -10.92 19.42
CA PHE A 411 -19.15 -9.85 18.56
C PHE A 411 -20.33 -9.19 17.89
N VAL A 412 -20.59 -7.95 18.27
CA VAL A 412 -21.70 -7.11 17.79
C VAL A 412 -21.17 -6.18 16.70
N ASP A 413 -21.62 -6.39 15.46
CA ASP A 413 -21.28 -5.56 14.30
C ASP A 413 -22.53 -4.85 13.72
N ARG A 414 -22.27 -3.88 12.82
CA ARG A 414 -23.24 -2.99 12.14
C ARG A 414 -23.98 -1.97 13.01
N ALA A 415 -24.56 -2.40 14.13
CA ALA A 415 -25.26 -1.53 15.08
C ALA A 415 -25.00 -1.98 16.51
N ALA A 416 -24.95 -1.04 17.44
CA ALA A 416 -24.86 -1.34 18.86
C ALA A 416 -26.17 -1.98 19.37
N CYS A 417 -26.05 -2.82 20.39
CA CYS A 417 -27.20 -3.38 21.10
C CYS A 417 -26.94 -3.42 22.59
N ASP A 418 -28.02 -3.40 23.35
CA ASP A 418 -28.05 -3.62 24.79
C ASP A 418 -28.70 -4.95 25.17
N GLU A 419 -29.34 -5.67 24.24
CA GLU A 419 -29.91 -6.99 24.50
C GLU A 419 -29.10 -8.12 23.84
N LEU A 420 -28.70 -9.11 24.65
CA LEU A 420 -28.06 -10.34 24.19
C LEU A 420 -28.86 -11.54 24.70
N VAL A 421 -29.00 -12.58 23.87
CA VAL A 421 -29.88 -13.71 24.17
C VAL A 421 -29.14 -15.04 24.04
N PHE A 422 -29.36 -15.95 24.97
CA PHE A 422 -28.94 -17.35 24.87
C PHE A 422 -30.01 -18.30 25.38
N VAL A 423 -29.90 -19.58 25.02
CA VAL A 423 -30.84 -20.64 25.39
C VAL A 423 -30.09 -21.75 26.11
N LEU A 424 -30.65 -22.20 27.24
CA LEU A 424 -30.19 -23.37 27.98
C LEU A 424 -31.25 -24.49 27.94
N PRO A 425 -30.87 -25.77 28.02
CA PRO A 425 -31.81 -26.89 28.09
C PRO A 425 -32.76 -26.78 29.30
N LYS A 426 -33.96 -27.38 29.22
CA LYS A 426 -35.00 -27.27 30.26
C LYS A 426 -34.59 -27.90 31.59
N GLU A 427 -33.64 -28.83 31.53
CA GLU A 427 -33.06 -29.57 32.66
C GLU A 427 -32.15 -28.69 33.52
N THR A 428 -31.75 -27.50 33.02
CA THR A 428 -30.98 -26.53 33.80
C THR A 428 -31.84 -25.89 34.90
N PRO A 429 -31.25 -25.36 35.99
CA PRO A 429 -32.01 -24.71 37.04
C PRO A 429 -32.66 -23.39 36.58
N PRO A 430 -33.79 -22.98 37.16
CA PRO A 430 -34.47 -21.72 36.81
C PRO A 430 -33.70 -20.48 37.29
N SER A 431 -32.79 -20.64 38.25
CA SER A 431 -31.90 -19.57 38.73
C SER A 431 -30.45 -19.90 38.36
N ILE A 432 -29.82 -19.00 37.60
CA ILE A 432 -28.40 -19.04 37.25
C ILE A 432 -27.75 -17.70 37.61
N ASN A 433 -26.43 -17.68 37.72
CA ASN A 433 -25.66 -16.44 37.86
C ASN A 433 -25.18 -16.01 36.47
N VAL A 434 -25.48 -14.76 36.08
CA VAL A 434 -25.00 -14.16 34.83
C VAL A 434 -24.29 -12.84 35.15
N PHE A 435 -23.04 -12.70 34.69
CA PHE A 435 -22.25 -11.47 34.87
C PHE A 435 -21.37 -11.21 33.64
N GLY A 436 -20.94 -9.97 33.45
CA GLY A 436 -20.05 -9.60 32.35
C GLY A 436 -18.57 -9.71 32.73
N LEU A 437 -17.71 -9.91 31.73
CA LEU A 437 -16.25 -9.76 31.85
C LEU A 437 -15.81 -8.47 31.16
N ASP A 438 -14.54 -8.08 31.33
CA ASP A 438 -13.90 -6.97 30.59
C ASP A 438 -14.66 -5.63 30.70
N GLY A 439 -15.22 -5.33 31.87
CA GLY A 439 -15.96 -4.08 32.13
C GLY A 439 -17.38 -4.02 31.53
N VAL A 440 -17.95 -5.17 31.16
CA VAL A 440 -19.37 -5.27 30.74
C VAL A 440 -20.27 -5.31 31.97
N GLU A 441 -21.11 -4.28 32.13
CA GLU A 441 -22.11 -4.20 33.21
C GLU A 441 -23.50 -4.65 32.71
N ILE A 442 -24.15 -5.52 33.49
CA ILE A 442 -25.50 -6.05 33.21
C ILE A 442 -26.52 -5.27 34.04
N LYS A 443 -27.59 -4.80 33.40
CA LYS A 443 -28.72 -4.13 34.05
C LYS A 443 -29.67 -5.13 34.69
N ASN A 444 -30.10 -6.13 33.92
CA ASN A 444 -30.89 -7.27 34.38
C ASN A 444 -30.81 -8.42 33.39
N TYR A 445 -31.29 -9.59 33.80
CA TYR A 445 -31.47 -10.74 32.92
C TYR A 445 -32.73 -11.49 33.33
N VAL A 446 -33.49 -11.98 32.35
CA VAL A 446 -34.80 -12.63 32.56
C VAL A 446 -34.85 -13.93 31.78
N ALA A 447 -35.44 -14.97 32.37
CA ALA A 447 -35.67 -16.26 31.74
C ALA A 447 -37.13 -16.42 31.29
N GLU A 448 -37.33 -16.94 30.08
CA GLU A 448 -38.62 -17.35 29.53
C GLU A 448 -38.55 -18.83 29.11
N GLU A 449 -39.56 -19.63 29.45
CA GLU A 449 -39.63 -21.01 28.97
C GLU A 449 -40.18 -21.07 27.54
N THR A 450 -39.38 -21.66 26.64
CA THR A 450 -39.72 -21.83 25.23
C THR A 450 -39.76 -23.33 24.87
N PRO A 451 -40.31 -23.72 23.70
CA PRO A 451 -40.26 -25.11 23.24
C PRO A 451 -38.82 -25.65 23.12
N SER A 452 -37.86 -24.79 22.76
CA SER A 452 -36.44 -25.12 22.56
C SER A 452 -35.58 -25.17 23.83
N GLY A 453 -36.10 -24.72 24.98
CA GLY A 453 -35.31 -24.58 26.21
C GLY A 453 -35.75 -23.37 27.03
N ARG A 454 -34.93 -22.95 27.98
CA ARG A 454 -35.10 -21.72 28.74
C ARG A 454 -34.29 -20.61 28.07
N ARG A 455 -34.97 -19.61 27.49
CA ARG A 455 -34.40 -18.46 26.79
C ARG A 455 -34.07 -17.37 27.82
N TRP A 456 -32.82 -16.94 27.87
CA TRP A 456 -32.33 -15.89 28.74
C TRP A 456 -32.07 -14.63 27.90
N THR A 457 -32.78 -13.55 28.22
CA THR A 457 -32.51 -12.22 27.67
C THR A 457 -31.72 -11.42 28.69
N VAL A 458 -30.51 -11.01 28.33
CA VAL A 458 -29.60 -10.20 29.14
C VAL A 458 -29.62 -8.79 28.60
N THR A 459 -30.04 -7.83 29.42
CA THR A 459 -30.00 -6.40 29.08
C THR A 459 -28.77 -5.76 29.74
N LEU A 460 -27.91 -5.18 28.93
CA LEU A 460 -26.71 -4.45 29.31
C LEU A 460 -27.08 -3.07 29.84
N LYS A 461 -26.17 -2.46 30.61
CA LYS A 461 -26.37 -1.09 31.12
C LYS A 461 -26.26 -0.03 30.02
N ASP A 462 -25.33 -0.22 29.09
CA ASP A 462 -25.06 0.68 27.95
C ASP A 462 -25.24 -0.07 26.63
N LEU A 463 -25.57 0.65 25.55
CA LEU A 463 -25.48 0.10 24.20
C LEU A 463 -24.00 -0.20 23.89
N ARG A 464 -23.72 -1.43 23.45
CA ARG A 464 -22.35 -1.89 23.16
C ARG A 464 -22.21 -2.34 21.71
N ARG A 465 -21.05 -2.08 21.13
CA ARG A 465 -20.59 -2.56 19.82
C ARG A 465 -19.21 -3.19 19.98
N GLY A 466 -18.84 -4.13 19.11
CA GLY A 466 -17.60 -4.89 19.23
C GLY A 466 -17.75 -6.10 20.13
N ARG A 467 -16.68 -6.47 20.86
CA ARG A 467 -16.64 -7.67 21.70
C ARG A 467 -17.37 -7.42 23.04
N VAL A 468 -18.31 -8.29 23.38
CA VAL A 468 -19.04 -8.29 24.65
C VAL A 468 -18.97 -9.70 25.24
N ARG A 469 -18.35 -9.84 26.42
CA ARG A 469 -18.12 -11.14 27.06
C ARG A 469 -19.06 -11.32 28.25
N LEU A 470 -19.87 -12.38 28.21
CA LEU A 470 -20.78 -12.75 29.28
C LEU A 470 -20.40 -14.10 29.86
N VAL A 471 -20.60 -14.28 31.16
CA VAL A 471 -20.45 -15.56 31.85
C VAL A 471 -21.79 -15.98 32.41
N ALA A 472 -22.15 -17.24 32.18
CA ALA A 472 -23.29 -17.90 32.80
C ALA A 472 -22.80 -19.12 33.60
N GLU A 473 -23.09 -19.16 34.89
CA GLU A 473 -22.69 -20.25 35.77
C GLU A 473 -23.83 -20.71 36.68
N PHE A 474 -23.84 -22.01 36.99
CA PHE A 474 -24.79 -22.62 37.91
C PHE A 474 -24.26 -23.97 38.40
N ARG A 475 -25.02 -24.62 39.28
CA ARG A 475 -24.74 -25.98 39.75
C ARG A 475 -25.94 -26.87 39.52
N MET A 476 -25.70 -28.10 39.09
CA MET A 476 -26.72 -29.15 39.00
C MET A 476 -26.30 -30.35 39.84
N PRO A 477 -27.20 -30.94 40.65
CA PRO A 477 -26.89 -32.18 41.36
C PRO A 477 -26.64 -33.31 40.36
N LEU A 478 -25.80 -34.28 40.73
CA LEU A 478 -25.66 -35.52 39.96
C LEU A 478 -27.00 -36.29 40.03
N PRO A 479 -27.61 -36.67 38.90
CA PRO A 479 -28.92 -37.35 38.91
C PRO A 479 -28.94 -38.70 39.65
N GLU A 480 -27.88 -39.51 39.54
CA GLU A 480 -27.76 -40.86 40.12
C GLU A 480 -26.28 -41.16 40.48
N GLU A 481 -26.01 -42.14 41.36
CA GLU A 481 -24.64 -42.56 41.74
C GLU A 481 -23.84 -43.17 40.58
N GLN A 482 -24.54 -43.69 39.56
CA GLN A 482 -23.96 -44.21 38.33
C GLN A 482 -24.81 -43.80 37.13
N LEU A 483 -24.21 -43.19 36.12
CA LEU A 483 -24.87 -42.72 34.91
C LEU A 483 -24.13 -43.26 33.70
N GLU A 484 -24.79 -44.01 32.82
CA GLU A 484 -24.15 -44.52 31.59
C GLU A 484 -24.24 -43.55 30.41
N LYS A 485 -25.29 -42.71 30.35
CA LYS A 485 -25.56 -41.81 29.21
C LYS A 485 -26.12 -40.47 29.64
N TRP A 486 -25.34 -39.68 30.36
CA TRP A 486 -25.74 -38.34 30.75
C TRP A 486 -25.39 -37.32 29.66
N SER A 487 -26.42 -36.75 29.01
CA SER A 487 -26.23 -35.64 28.08
C SER A 487 -25.90 -34.37 28.86
N LEU A 488 -24.70 -33.84 28.66
CA LEU A 488 -24.30 -32.61 29.34
C LEU A 488 -25.05 -31.41 28.77
N PRO A 489 -25.51 -30.47 29.61
CA PRO A 489 -26.16 -29.25 29.13
C PRO A 489 -25.17 -28.41 28.35
N LEU A 490 -25.60 -27.85 27.21
CA LEU A 490 -24.81 -26.90 26.42
C LEU A 490 -25.65 -25.63 26.19
N LEU A 491 -24.98 -24.47 26.23
CA LEU A 491 -25.59 -23.16 26.01
C LEU A 491 -25.57 -22.80 24.53
N GLU A 492 -26.72 -22.37 23.99
CA GLU A 492 -26.86 -21.90 22.61
C GLU A 492 -27.05 -20.37 22.56
N PRO A 493 -26.07 -19.59 22.07
CA PRO A 493 -26.27 -18.16 21.86
C PRO A 493 -27.18 -17.88 20.65
N GLU A 494 -28.07 -16.89 20.77
CA GLU A 494 -28.89 -16.40 19.66
C GLU A 494 -28.07 -15.43 18.80
N ALA A 495 -27.28 -16.01 17.91
CA ALA A 495 -26.36 -15.29 17.03
C ALA A 495 -26.48 -15.77 15.59
N ALA A 496 -26.21 -14.89 14.63
CA ALA A 496 -26.24 -15.19 13.20
C ALA A 496 -25.17 -16.22 12.78
N PHE A 497 -24.03 -16.21 13.48
CA PHE A 497 -22.99 -17.24 13.37
C PHE A 497 -22.54 -17.62 14.77
N ARG A 498 -22.30 -18.92 14.98
CA ARG A 498 -21.94 -19.46 16.28
C ARG A 498 -20.88 -20.55 16.16
N SER A 499 -19.96 -20.54 17.10
CA SER A 499 -18.90 -21.52 17.26
C SER A 499 -18.62 -21.71 18.74
N GLY A 500 -17.78 -22.68 19.08
CA GLY A 500 -17.38 -22.81 20.46
C GLY A 500 -16.55 -24.05 20.75
N PHE A 501 -16.19 -24.13 22.03
CA PHE A 501 -15.42 -25.20 22.62
C PHE A 501 -16.16 -25.76 23.83
N VAL A 502 -16.05 -27.07 24.04
CA VAL A 502 -16.59 -27.76 25.20
C VAL A 502 -15.43 -28.49 25.86
N ALA A 503 -15.05 -28.08 27.07
CA ALA A 503 -14.06 -28.74 27.90
C ALA A 503 -14.77 -29.48 29.04
N VAL A 504 -14.52 -30.79 29.16
CA VAL A 504 -15.06 -31.61 30.25
C VAL A 504 -13.95 -31.92 31.24
N GLU A 505 -14.13 -31.53 32.49
CA GLU A 505 -13.19 -31.80 33.59
C GLU A 505 -13.76 -32.87 34.53
N GLY A 506 -12.93 -33.83 34.91
CA GLY A 506 -13.26 -34.89 35.85
C GLY A 506 -12.83 -34.61 37.28
N HIS A 507 -13.07 -35.59 38.15
CA HIS A 507 -12.61 -35.61 39.54
C HIS A 507 -12.01 -36.98 39.88
N GLY A 508 -10.96 -37.02 40.69
CA GLY A 508 -10.23 -38.27 41.01
C GLY A 508 -11.03 -39.35 41.76
N GLU A 509 -12.19 -39.02 42.31
CA GLU A 509 -13.12 -39.98 42.93
C GLU A 509 -14.09 -40.64 41.93
N LEU A 510 -14.11 -40.16 40.69
CA LEU A 510 -15.06 -40.56 39.66
C LEU A 510 -14.32 -41.19 38.47
N GLU A 511 -14.78 -42.36 38.05
CA GLU A 511 -14.50 -42.92 36.73
C GLU A 511 -15.45 -42.26 35.74
N ILE A 512 -14.90 -41.44 34.83
CA ILE A 512 -15.69 -40.69 33.84
C ILE A 512 -15.18 -41.02 32.45
N ALA A 513 -16.07 -41.44 31.55
CA ALA A 513 -15.80 -41.52 30.13
C ALA A 513 -16.68 -40.53 29.38
N VAL A 514 -16.10 -39.84 28.39
CA VAL A 514 -16.79 -38.80 27.61
C VAL A 514 -16.81 -39.21 26.14
N ALA A 515 -17.98 -39.14 25.54
CA ALA A 515 -18.19 -39.36 24.11
C ALA A 515 -18.83 -38.12 23.48
N SER A 516 -18.31 -37.69 22.34
CA SER A 516 -18.90 -36.58 21.57
C SER A 516 -18.83 -36.85 20.07
N ASN A 517 -19.75 -36.23 19.32
CA ASN A 517 -19.69 -36.15 17.87
C ASN A 517 -18.92 -34.93 17.35
N ALA A 518 -18.40 -34.08 18.23
CA ALA A 518 -17.56 -32.93 17.88
C ALA A 518 -16.09 -33.33 17.68
N ARG A 519 -15.33 -32.47 17.01
CA ARG A 519 -13.90 -32.64 16.77
C ARG A 519 -13.14 -32.44 18.08
N SER A 520 -12.30 -33.39 18.46
CA SER A 520 -11.40 -33.23 19.62
C SER A 520 -10.24 -32.27 19.30
N VAL A 521 -9.87 -31.44 20.26
CA VAL A 521 -8.82 -30.41 20.16
C VAL A 521 -7.97 -30.34 21.44
N ASP A 522 -6.86 -29.60 21.39
CA ASP A 522 -5.91 -29.44 22.50
C ASP A 522 -6.31 -28.30 23.47
N VAL A 523 -5.80 -28.34 24.69
CA VAL A 523 -5.96 -27.28 25.71
C VAL A 523 -5.44 -25.93 25.21
N GLY A 524 -4.38 -25.93 24.37
CA GLY A 524 -3.84 -24.69 23.78
C GLY A 524 -4.85 -23.89 22.95
N GLU A 525 -5.92 -24.52 22.45
CA GLU A 525 -6.99 -23.82 21.70
C GLU A 525 -7.94 -23.01 22.61
N LEU A 526 -7.83 -23.12 23.94
CA LEU A 526 -8.63 -22.39 24.92
C LEU A 526 -7.94 -21.11 25.45
N VAL A 527 -6.85 -20.66 24.80
CA VAL A 527 -6.05 -19.50 25.23
C VAL A 527 -6.88 -18.21 25.38
N ASP A 528 -7.91 -18.04 24.55
CA ASP A 528 -8.75 -16.85 24.56
C ASP A 528 -9.74 -16.83 25.74
N ALA A 529 -10.03 -17.97 26.37
CA ALA A 529 -10.98 -18.05 27.48
C ALA A 529 -10.37 -17.49 28.78
N ALA A 530 -11.20 -16.80 29.59
CA ALA A 530 -10.77 -16.26 30.87
C ALA A 530 -10.54 -17.38 31.90
N TYR A 531 -11.33 -18.46 31.83
CA TYR A 531 -11.10 -19.66 32.63
C TYR A 531 -10.21 -20.67 31.89
N GLN A 532 -9.15 -21.11 32.56
CA GLN A 532 -8.26 -22.15 32.06
C GLN A 532 -8.55 -23.48 32.79
N PRO A 533 -8.82 -24.58 32.06
CA PRO A 533 -9.12 -25.88 32.67
C PRO A 533 -8.02 -26.40 33.59
N GLY A 534 -8.41 -27.17 34.62
CA GLY A 534 -7.47 -27.76 35.57
C GLY A 534 -6.73 -29.00 35.03
N ARG A 535 -6.01 -29.70 35.92
CA ARG A 535 -5.19 -30.88 35.56
C ARG A 535 -5.96 -32.13 35.12
N GLN A 536 -7.29 -32.17 35.29
CA GLN A 536 -8.12 -33.35 35.03
C GLN A 536 -9.08 -33.14 33.85
N VAL A 537 -8.56 -32.63 32.73
CA VAL A 537 -9.34 -32.52 31.48
C VAL A 537 -9.51 -33.92 30.88
N LEU A 538 -10.76 -34.32 30.68
CA LEU A 538 -11.14 -35.60 30.07
C LEU A 538 -11.27 -35.50 28.55
N GLY A 539 -11.58 -34.31 28.05
CA GLY A 539 -11.68 -34.04 26.62
C GLY A 539 -12.07 -32.58 26.33
N ILE A 540 -11.57 -32.06 25.21
CA ILE A 540 -11.94 -30.76 24.67
C ILE A 540 -12.44 -30.97 23.25
N TYR A 541 -13.57 -30.36 22.93
CA TYR A 541 -14.27 -30.53 21.66
C TYR A 541 -14.63 -29.18 21.05
N SER A 542 -14.33 -28.97 19.78
CA SER A 542 -14.72 -27.77 19.03
C SER A 542 -15.93 -28.03 18.13
N PHE A 543 -16.75 -27.00 17.93
CA PHE A 543 -17.90 -27.04 17.02
C PHE A 543 -18.13 -25.71 16.30
N VAL A 544 -18.78 -25.80 15.13
CA VAL A 544 -19.23 -24.65 14.34
C VAL A 544 -20.67 -24.90 13.90
N GLY A 545 -21.54 -23.90 14.11
CA GLY A 545 -22.95 -24.00 13.77
C GLY A 545 -23.78 -24.77 14.82
N LYS A 546 -24.22 -25.99 14.50
CA LYS A 546 -25.14 -26.73 15.39
C LYS A 546 -24.40 -27.22 16.65
N LEU A 547 -25.05 -27.15 17.81
CA LEU A 547 -24.49 -27.68 19.06
C LEU A 547 -24.18 -29.18 18.93
N PRO A 548 -23.02 -29.63 19.45
CA PRO A 548 -22.67 -31.04 19.47
C PRO A 548 -23.44 -31.78 20.56
N THR A 549 -23.41 -33.11 20.50
CA THR A 549 -23.87 -33.96 21.59
C THR A 549 -22.64 -34.38 22.38
N VAL A 550 -22.64 -34.12 23.70
CA VAL A 550 -21.58 -34.54 24.62
C VAL A 550 -22.23 -35.40 25.70
N ILE A 551 -21.83 -36.66 25.75
CA ILE A 551 -22.37 -37.67 26.66
C ILE A 551 -21.26 -38.07 27.63
N ALA A 552 -21.55 -38.01 28.92
CA ALA A 552 -20.67 -38.53 29.96
C ALA A 552 -21.27 -39.81 30.57
N SER A 553 -20.42 -40.81 30.79
CA SER A 553 -20.70 -41.91 31.72
C SER A 553 -19.92 -41.67 32.99
N VAL A 554 -20.57 -41.68 34.15
CA VAL A 554 -19.99 -41.35 35.45
C VAL A 554 -20.23 -42.50 36.41
N ARG A 555 -19.18 -42.95 37.10
CA ARG A 555 -19.22 -43.97 38.15
C ARG A 555 -18.31 -43.59 39.30
N ARG A 556 -18.73 -43.78 40.55
CA ARG A 556 -17.87 -43.53 41.72
C ARG A 556 -16.89 -44.70 41.96
N LEU A 557 -15.62 -44.40 42.18
CA LEU A 557 -14.57 -45.40 42.49
C LEU A 557 -14.68 -45.84 43.97
N SER A 558 -14.54 -47.15 44.24
CA SER A 558 -14.51 -47.69 45.60
C SER A 558 -13.13 -47.52 46.27
N GLU A 559 -13.07 -47.40 47.60
CA GLU A 559 -11.84 -47.19 48.39
C GLU A 559 -10.71 -48.19 48.08
N THR A 560 -11.04 -49.39 47.62
CA THR A 560 -10.05 -50.44 47.28
C THR A 560 -9.25 -50.16 46.01
N ALA A 561 -9.76 -49.34 45.09
CA ALA A 561 -9.12 -49.04 43.81
C ALA A 561 -8.01 -47.97 43.89
N VAL A 562 -8.06 -47.09 44.91
CA VAL A 562 -7.11 -45.97 45.08
C VAL A 562 -5.74 -46.43 45.61
N SER A 563 -5.63 -47.64 46.18
CA SER A 563 -4.37 -48.20 46.72
C SER A 563 -3.44 -48.89 45.69
N ALA A 564 -3.80 -48.97 44.41
CA ALA A 564 -3.03 -49.70 43.38
C ALA A 564 -2.01 -48.82 42.62
N ALA A 565 -1.27 -47.94 43.31
CA ALA A 565 -0.17 -47.22 42.66
C ALA A 565 1.04 -48.15 42.47
N PRO A 566 1.59 -48.30 41.24
CA PRO A 566 2.73 -49.18 41.01
C PRO A 566 3.96 -48.76 41.82
N PRO A 567 4.75 -49.71 42.35
CA PRO A 567 5.89 -49.44 43.24
C PRO A 567 7.06 -48.72 42.57
N ALA A 568 7.08 -48.65 41.23
CA ALA A 568 7.96 -47.78 40.45
C ALA A 568 7.26 -47.32 39.16
N VAL A 569 7.57 -46.11 38.70
CA VAL A 569 7.12 -45.54 37.41
C VAL A 569 8.28 -44.78 36.77
N ALA A 570 8.49 -44.97 35.47
CA ALA A 570 9.38 -44.11 34.69
C ALA A 570 8.55 -42.97 34.07
N SER A 571 8.80 -41.73 34.50
CA SER A 571 8.09 -40.54 34.00
C SER A 571 8.48 -40.21 32.56
N SER A 572 9.74 -40.45 32.19
CA SER A 572 10.24 -40.28 30.83
C SER A 572 11.41 -41.22 30.53
N MET A 573 11.56 -41.57 29.26
CA MET A 573 12.70 -42.29 28.72
C MET A 573 13.19 -41.60 27.45
N LYS A 574 14.50 -41.31 27.39
CA LYS A 574 15.17 -40.81 26.19
C LYS A 574 16.24 -41.78 25.75
N ALA A 575 16.18 -42.24 24.51
CA ALA A 575 17.16 -43.16 23.94
C ALA A 575 17.77 -42.63 22.64
N VAL A 576 19.07 -42.84 22.48
CA VAL A 576 19.81 -42.58 21.24
C VAL A 576 20.55 -43.84 20.83
N SER A 577 20.25 -44.38 19.65
CA SER A 577 20.90 -45.56 19.08
C SER A 577 21.64 -45.20 17.79
N VAL A 578 22.89 -45.61 17.64
CA VAL A 578 23.68 -45.44 16.41
C VAL A 578 23.96 -46.81 15.80
N LEU A 579 23.46 -47.05 14.58
CA LEU A 579 23.67 -48.29 13.82
C LEU A 579 24.89 -48.14 12.91
N GLU A 580 25.89 -48.99 13.09
CA GLU A 580 27.10 -49.05 12.27
C GLU A 580 26.95 -50.05 11.10
N VAL A 581 27.77 -49.88 10.06
CA VAL A 581 27.70 -50.71 8.83
C VAL A 581 28.03 -52.18 9.11
N ASP A 582 28.88 -52.46 10.11
CA ASP A 582 29.25 -53.81 10.55
C ASP A 582 28.14 -54.50 11.37
N GLY A 583 27.04 -53.81 11.65
CA GLY A 583 25.90 -54.31 12.42
C GLY A 583 26.02 -54.04 13.93
N ALA A 584 27.08 -53.38 14.41
CA ALA A 584 27.12 -52.90 15.78
C ALA A 584 26.09 -51.77 15.99
N VAL A 585 25.38 -51.80 17.11
CA VAL A 585 24.47 -50.75 17.53
C VAL A 585 24.87 -50.28 18.90
N SER A 586 25.28 -49.02 19.00
CA SER A 586 25.62 -48.42 20.28
C SER A 586 24.44 -47.59 20.76
N THR A 587 23.94 -47.85 21.97
CA THR A 587 22.74 -47.19 22.50
C THR A 587 23.04 -46.57 23.87
N GLN A 588 22.60 -45.33 24.04
CA GLN A 588 22.51 -44.63 25.32
C GLN A 588 21.04 -44.41 25.66
N VAL A 589 20.63 -44.78 26.87
CA VAL A 589 19.27 -44.58 27.39
C VAL A 589 19.31 -43.88 28.73
N THR A 590 18.49 -42.84 28.89
CA THR A 590 18.28 -42.11 30.14
C THR A 590 16.82 -42.26 30.56
N TYR A 591 16.59 -42.86 31.73
CA TYR A 591 15.27 -42.96 32.36
C TYR A 591 15.17 -41.95 33.49
N ARG A 592 14.01 -41.29 33.62
CA ARG A 592 13.62 -40.60 34.84
C ARG A 592 12.64 -41.47 35.60
N VAL A 593 13.02 -41.95 36.78
CA VAL A 593 12.29 -42.99 37.51
C VAL A 593 11.95 -42.52 38.92
N ILE A 594 10.69 -42.70 39.31
CA ILE A 594 10.23 -42.61 40.69
C ILE A 594 10.04 -44.05 41.19
N CYS A 595 10.85 -44.48 42.15
CA CYS A 595 10.80 -45.84 42.69
C CYS A 595 10.73 -45.83 44.22
N LYS A 596 9.84 -46.67 44.78
CA LYS A 596 9.74 -46.89 46.24
C LYS A 596 10.55 -48.12 46.69
N THR A 597 11.13 -48.87 45.75
CA THR A 597 11.95 -50.06 46.02
C THR A 597 13.45 -49.72 45.96
N PRO A 598 14.29 -50.30 46.83
CA PRO A 598 15.72 -50.02 46.86
C PRO A 598 16.49 -50.60 45.66
N TYR A 599 15.85 -51.51 44.91
CA TYR A 599 16.43 -52.13 43.71
C TYR A 599 15.43 -52.08 42.55
N LEU A 600 15.99 -51.98 41.34
CA LEU A 600 15.29 -52.24 40.08
C LEU A 600 16.06 -53.30 39.30
N ALA A 601 15.36 -54.14 38.55
CA ALA A 601 15.98 -55.09 37.65
C ALA A 601 15.96 -54.54 36.22
N MET A 602 17.02 -54.79 35.46
CA MET A 602 17.12 -54.40 34.05
C MET A 602 17.47 -55.61 33.21
N GLN A 603 16.71 -55.84 32.15
CA GLN A 603 16.98 -56.86 31.17
C GLN A 603 17.56 -56.20 29.91
N LEU A 604 18.84 -56.46 29.64
CA LEU A 604 19.46 -55.99 28.41
C LEU A 604 18.99 -56.82 27.20
N PRO A 605 18.99 -56.23 25.98
CA PRO A 605 18.74 -56.96 24.75
C PRO A 605 19.66 -58.16 24.53
N LYS A 606 19.21 -59.14 23.76
CA LYS A 606 20.06 -60.27 23.40
C LYS A 606 21.27 -59.80 22.59
N ASN A 607 22.44 -60.43 22.81
CA ASN A 607 23.72 -60.09 22.18
C ASN A 607 24.18 -58.64 22.46
N SER A 608 23.96 -58.15 23.68
CA SER A 608 24.43 -56.85 24.12
C SER A 608 25.59 -56.96 25.12
N GLU A 609 26.49 -55.99 25.05
CA GLU A 609 27.61 -55.78 25.98
C GLU A 609 27.35 -54.46 26.73
N LEU A 610 27.22 -54.52 28.05
CA LEU A 610 27.05 -53.33 28.90
C LEU A 610 28.36 -52.56 29.01
N TRP A 611 28.32 -51.23 28.93
CA TRP A 611 29.52 -50.38 29.12
C TRP A 611 29.50 -49.53 30.36
N SER A 612 28.35 -48.91 30.65
CA SER A 612 28.22 -48.07 31.83
C SER A 612 26.78 -48.01 32.28
N VAL A 613 26.60 -47.93 33.60
CA VAL A 613 25.35 -47.57 34.25
C VAL A 613 25.66 -46.50 35.28
N ALA A 614 24.85 -45.44 35.33
CA ALA A 614 24.95 -44.40 36.35
C ALA A 614 23.56 -44.04 36.87
N VAL A 615 23.48 -43.68 38.15
CA VAL A 615 22.28 -43.14 38.78
C VAL A 615 22.62 -41.74 39.28
N ASP A 616 21.86 -40.74 38.85
CA ASP A 616 22.06 -39.32 39.16
C ASP A 616 23.50 -38.86 38.85
N GLY A 617 24.04 -39.30 37.72
CA GLY A 617 25.42 -39.01 37.27
C GLY A 617 26.51 -39.76 38.05
N ARG A 618 26.17 -40.55 39.08
CA ARG A 618 27.13 -41.37 39.84
C ARG A 618 27.19 -42.79 39.25
N PRO A 619 28.39 -43.28 38.85
CA PRO A 619 28.53 -44.64 38.35
C PRO A 619 28.05 -45.71 39.33
N LEU A 620 27.30 -46.67 38.81
CA LEU A 620 26.79 -47.81 39.56
C LEU A 620 27.47 -49.10 39.05
N ARG A 621 27.84 -49.99 39.97
CA ARG A 621 28.26 -51.35 39.64
C ARG A 621 27.04 -52.28 39.71
N PRO A 622 26.43 -52.67 38.58
CA PRO A 622 25.27 -53.56 38.60
C PRO A 622 25.69 -54.98 39.03
N GLN A 623 24.79 -55.69 39.71
CA GLN A 623 24.96 -57.11 40.01
C GLN A 623 24.16 -57.94 39.00
N GLU A 624 24.74 -59.00 38.45
CA GLU A 624 24.01 -59.91 37.57
C GLU A 624 23.34 -61.02 38.38
N LYS A 625 22.02 -61.18 38.22
CA LYS A 625 21.21 -62.23 38.86
C LYS A 625 20.13 -62.71 37.89
N ASP A 626 20.06 -64.02 37.64
CA ASP A 626 19.09 -64.66 36.73
C ASP A 626 19.08 -64.05 35.30
N GLY A 627 20.25 -63.65 34.80
CA GLY A 627 20.39 -63.01 33.48
C GLY A 627 19.84 -61.57 33.40
N ARG A 628 19.60 -60.93 34.55
CA ARG A 628 19.20 -59.52 34.67
C ARG A 628 20.21 -58.74 35.50
N LEU A 629 20.33 -57.44 35.23
CA LEU A 629 21.15 -56.52 36.00
C LEU A 629 20.32 -55.92 37.13
N LEU A 630 20.68 -56.22 38.37
CA LEU A 630 20.09 -55.59 39.55
C LEU A 630 20.80 -54.25 39.81
N LEU A 631 20.02 -53.19 39.78
CA LEU A 631 20.45 -51.80 39.92
C LEU A 631 20.06 -51.32 41.32
N SER A 632 21.05 -50.94 42.14
CA SER A 632 20.78 -50.27 43.42
C SER A 632 20.29 -48.86 43.15
N MET A 633 19.07 -48.58 43.59
CA MET A 633 18.48 -47.24 43.60
C MET A 633 18.74 -46.54 44.94
N ALA A 634 19.57 -47.10 45.82
CA ALA A 634 19.89 -46.53 47.13
C ALA A 634 21.20 -45.71 47.08
N ALA A 635 21.08 -44.39 47.26
CA ALA A 635 22.16 -43.52 47.74
C ALA A 635 21.58 -42.20 48.31
N ASP A 636 21.90 -41.92 49.58
CA ASP A 636 21.57 -40.75 50.43
C ASP A 636 20.09 -40.55 50.83
N GLU A 637 19.84 -40.52 52.15
CA GLU A 637 18.56 -40.39 52.87
C GLU A 637 17.73 -39.12 52.54
N SER A 638 18.18 -38.32 51.57
CA SER A 638 17.61 -37.00 51.23
C SER A 638 16.84 -36.96 49.90
N SER A 639 16.60 -38.09 49.23
CA SER A 639 16.06 -38.08 47.85
C SER A 639 14.86 -39.03 47.65
N ALA A 640 13.71 -38.63 48.21
CA ALA A 640 12.39 -39.20 47.91
C ALA A 640 11.80 -38.67 46.58
N GLY A 641 12.64 -38.39 45.59
CA GLY A 641 12.29 -37.74 44.32
C GLY A 641 12.59 -38.58 43.07
N GLU A 642 12.26 -38.03 41.91
CA GLU A 642 12.59 -38.59 40.58
C GLU A 642 14.12 -38.69 40.40
N ARG A 643 14.60 -39.85 39.92
CA ARG A 643 16.02 -40.16 39.72
C ARG A 643 16.36 -40.41 38.25
N ALA A 644 17.55 -39.99 37.83
CA ALA A 644 18.06 -40.18 36.49
C ALA A 644 18.91 -41.46 36.39
N LEU A 645 18.43 -42.48 35.68
CA LEU A 645 19.16 -43.71 35.41
C LEU A 645 19.69 -43.70 33.97
N GLU A 646 21.01 -43.68 33.82
CA GLU A 646 21.70 -43.67 32.53
C GLU A 646 22.35 -45.02 32.24
N VAL A 647 22.16 -45.53 31.03
CA VAL A 647 22.64 -46.85 30.60
C VAL A 647 23.26 -46.74 29.22
N CYS A 648 24.50 -47.20 29.06
CA CYS A 648 25.15 -47.33 27.77
C CYS A 648 25.50 -48.79 27.51
N TYR A 649 25.13 -49.30 26.34
CA TYR A 649 25.43 -50.66 25.91
C TYR A 649 25.63 -50.73 24.39
N ARG A 650 26.27 -51.81 23.92
CA ARG A 650 26.38 -52.12 22.49
C ARG A 650 25.75 -53.44 22.18
N GLN A 651 24.78 -53.44 21.28
CA GLN A 651 24.11 -54.60 20.74
C GLN A 651 24.76 -55.00 19.40
N ARG A 652 24.93 -56.30 19.14
CA ARG A 652 25.33 -56.79 17.81
C ARG A 652 24.14 -57.29 17.02
N THR A 653 23.95 -56.70 15.84
CA THR A 653 22.95 -57.09 14.83
C THR A 653 23.64 -57.66 13.58
N ARG A 654 22.89 -57.92 12.51
CA ARG A 654 23.48 -58.39 11.24
C ARG A 654 24.18 -57.23 10.52
N PRO A 655 25.35 -57.46 9.90
CA PRO A 655 26.01 -56.45 9.07
C PRO A 655 25.10 -55.96 7.94
N LEU A 656 25.20 -54.67 7.59
CA LEU A 656 24.33 -54.06 6.59
C LEU A 656 24.76 -54.47 5.17
N GLY A 657 23.97 -55.33 4.52
CA GLY A 657 24.17 -55.73 3.11
C GLY A 657 23.37 -54.86 2.13
N MET A 658 23.43 -55.17 0.81
CA MET A 658 22.68 -54.43 -0.24
C MET A 658 21.20 -54.23 0.08
N TRP A 659 20.58 -55.27 0.66
CA TRP A 659 19.29 -55.22 1.33
C TRP A 659 19.56 -55.60 2.79
N THR A 660 19.19 -54.73 3.71
CA THR A 660 19.44 -54.94 5.14
C THR A 660 18.15 -54.89 5.95
N SER A 661 18.15 -55.64 7.05
CA SER A 661 17.12 -55.67 8.07
C SER A 661 17.83 -55.77 9.41
N ALA A 662 17.97 -54.64 10.10
CA ALA A 662 18.53 -54.58 11.45
C ALA A 662 17.38 -54.52 12.47
N VAL A 663 17.51 -55.22 13.59
CA VAL A 663 16.56 -55.10 14.72
C VAL A 663 17.32 -54.46 15.87
N VAL A 664 16.86 -53.29 16.29
CA VAL A 664 17.39 -52.58 17.45
C VAL A 664 16.41 -52.75 18.60
N GLU A 665 16.90 -53.10 19.78
CA GLU A 665 16.09 -53.32 20.97
C GLU A 665 16.60 -52.44 22.10
N LEU A 666 15.70 -51.88 22.90
CA LEU A 666 16.02 -51.16 24.14
C LEU A 666 15.97 -52.09 25.35
N PRO A 667 16.65 -51.75 26.46
CA PRO A 667 16.58 -52.53 27.68
C PRO A 667 15.21 -52.40 28.35
N ALA A 668 14.73 -53.48 28.96
CA ALA A 668 13.49 -53.49 29.72
C ALA A 668 13.76 -53.23 31.20
N LEU A 669 13.04 -52.28 31.79
CA LEU A 669 13.10 -51.95 33.21
C LEU A 669 12.02 -52.75 33.95
N MET A 670 12.39 -53.47 35.01
CA MET A 670 11.52 -54.39 35.72
C MET A 670 11.62 -54.21 37.25
N LEU A 671 10.57 -54.60 37.95
CA LEU A 671 10.57 -54.74 39.40
C LEU A 671 11.33 -56.01 39.82
N PRO A 672 12.06 -56.01 40.95
CA PRO A 672 12.70 -57.20 41.50
C PRO A 672 11.62 -58.24 41.86
N ALA A 673 11.66 -59.42 41.26
CA ALA A 673 10.60 -60.42 41.41
C ALA A 673 10.53 -60.97 42.85
N GLN A 674 9.32 -60.96 43.43
CA GLN A 674 8.94 -61.88 44.53
C GLN A 674 7.81 -62.84 44.13
N ASP A 675 7.02 -62.55 43.08
CA ASP A 675 5.98 -63.46 42.55
C ASP A 675 6.00 -63.51 41.01
N THR A 676 5.91 -64.72 40.45
CA THR A 676 6.11 -65.05 39.03
C THR A 676 4.85 -64.98 38.15
N THR A 677 3.79 -64.29 38.57
CA THR A 677 2.48 -64.33 37.87
C THR A 677 1.94 -62.98 37.37
N GLY A 678 2.68 -61.88 37.52
CA GLY A 678 2.30 -60.53 37.03
C GLY A 678 3.29 -59.92 36.03
N ASN A 679 2.83 -58.96 35.21
CA ASN A 679 3.72 -58.15 34.37
C ASN A 679 4.56 -57.23 35.27
N ASN A 680 5.81 -57.63 35.52
CA ASN A 680 6.74 -56.92 36.42
C ASN A 680 7.49 -55.77 35.72
N GLU A 681 7.08 -55.35 34.52
CA GLU A 681 7.69 -54.20 33.84
C GLU A 681 7.31 -52.88 34.51
N VAL A 682 8.29 -51.97 34.63
CA VAL A 682 8.04 -50.62 35.14
C VAL A 682 7.34 -49.82 34.03
N PRO A 683 6.15 -49.26 34.28
CA PRO A 683 5.43 -48.47 33.28
C PRO A 683 6.20 -47.20 32.94
N ILE A 684 6.25 -46.87 31.64
CA ILE A 684 6.91 -45.67 31.09
C ILE A 684 5.81 -44.72 30.60
N ALA A 685 5.78 -43.49 31.11
CA ALA A 685 4.74 -42.50 30.78
C ALA A 685 5.02 -41.74 29.47
N ASP A 686 6.28 -41.41 29.19
CA ASP A 686 6.72 -40.73 27.97
C ASP A 686 8.01 -41.35 27.45
N ALA A 687 8.10 -41.64 26.15
CA ALA A 687 9.27 -42.30 25.54
C ALA A 687 9.64 -41.67 24.19
N ASP A 688 10.87 -41.20 24.12
CA ASP A 688 11.46 -40.59 22.93
C ASP A 688 12.73 -41.36 22.53
N TRP A 689 12.77 -41.87 21.30
CA TRP A 689 13.87 -42.69 20.83
C TRP A 689 14.32 -42.29 19.42
N SER A 690 15.57 -41.85 19.30
CA SER A 690 16.21 -41.50 18.03
C SER A 690 17.19 -42.59 17.59
N VAL A 691 17.01 -43.12 16.39
CA VAL A 691 17.93 -44.09 15.76
C VAL A 691 18.66 -43.46 14.57
N HIS A 692 19.99 -43.46 14.62
CA HIS A 692 20.86 -42.93 13.59
C HIS A 692 21.37 -44.06 12.68
N VAL A 693 21.03 -44.00 11.39
CA VAL A 693 21.39 -45.00 10.36
C VAL A 693 22.39 -44.39 9.35
N PRO A 694 23.41 -45.10 8.86
CA PRO A 694 24.41 -44.52 7.96
C PRO A 694 23.77 -43.99 6.67
N LYS A 695 24.13 -42.78 6.21
CA LYS A 695 23.53 -42.14 5.02
C LYS A 695 23.63 -42.94 3.72
N GLN A 696 24.56 -43.89 3.64
CA GLN A 696 24.74 -44.80 2.50
C GLN A 696 23.55 -45.77 2.31
N TYR A 697 22.66 -45.86 3.31
CA TYR A 697 21.46 -46.68 3.28
C TYR A 697 20.21 -45.80 3.31
N GLU A 698 19.27 -46.10 2.44
CA GLU A 698 17.94 -45.51 2.46
C GLU A 698 17.02 -46.40 3.31
N VAL A 699 16.46 -45.82 4.38
CA VAL A 699 15.51 -46.51 5.27
C VAL A 699 14.18 -46.64 4.56
N VAL A 700 13.73 -47.88 4.37
CA VAL A 700 12.50 -48.24 3.66
C VAL A 700 11.34 -48.44 4.63
N ARG A 701 11.60 -49.09 5.76
CA ARG A 701 10.57 -49.43 6.76
C ARG A 701 11.17 -49.40 8.17
N TRP A 702 10.41 -48.88 9.13
CA TRP A 702 10.77 -48.93 10.55
C TRP A 702 9.53 -48.96 11.45
N GLY A 703 9.52 -49.78 12.51
CA GLY A 703 8.46 -49.81 13.54
C GLY A 703 8.25 -51.18 14.24
N PRO A 704 7.44 -51.25 15.33
CA PRO A 704 7.27 -52.43 16.19
C PRO A 704 6.34 -53.53 15.63
N ARG A 705 6.63 -54.02 14.42
CA ARG A 705 5.71 -54.74 13.48
C ARG A 705 4.92 -53.77 12.60
N GLY A 706 5.67 -53.10 11.74
CA GLY A 706 5.17 -52.89 10.38
C GLY A 706 4.41 -51.61 10.10
N TYR A 707 4.44 -50.62 10.98
CA TYR A 707 4.05 -49.26 10.64
C TYR A 707 5.06 -48.64 9.66
N ARG A 708 4.55 -47.80 8.77
CA ARG A 708 5.32 -47.18 7.69
C ARG A 708 4.95 -45.71 7.67
N ILE A 709 5.92 -44.83 7.88
CA ILE A 709 5.75 -43.40 7.64
C ILE A 709 6.75 -43.02 6.54
N THR A 710 6.46 -43.45 5.31
CA THR A 710 7.08 -42.81 4.14
C THR A 710 6.31 -41.53 3.87
N LYS A 711 6.96 -40.37 3.99
CA LYS A 711 6.51 -39.14 3.32
C LYS A 711 6.38 -39.51 1.85
N HIS A 712 5.15 -39.68 1.33
CA HIS A 712 4.96 -40.06 -0.07
C HIS A 712 5.70 -39.04 -0.94
N ARG A 713 6.78 -39.44 -1.62
CA ARG A 713 7.37 -38.61 -2.66
C ARG A 713 6.31 -38.49 -3.75
N ALA A 714 5.83 -37.28 -4.00
CA ALA A 714 4.92 -37.03 -5.10
C ALA A 714 5.62 -37.43 -6.41
N PRO A 715 4.98 -38.18 -7.31
CA PRO A 715 5.61 -38.61 -8.57
C PRO A 715 6.03 -37.39 -9.37
N VAL A 716 7.21 -37.43 -10.02
CA VAL A 716 7.80 -36.29 -10.74
C VAL A 716 6.89 -35.75 -11.87
N LEU A 717 5.97 -36.56 -12.39
CA LEU A 717 4.96 -36.11 -13.35
C LEU A 717 4.04 -35.01 -12.77
N LEU A 718 3.72 -35.08 -11.46
CA LEU A 718 2.83 -34.13 -10.79
C LEU A 718 3.52 -32.77 -10.56
N SER A 719 4.84 -32.78 -10.31
CA SER A 719 5.63 -31.55 -10.19
C SER A 719 5.87 -30.91 -11.56
N ILE A 720 6.16 -31.71 -12.60
CA ILE A 720 6.25 -31.23 -13.99
C ILE A 720 4.89 -30.66 -14.46
N ALA A 721 3.77 -31.31 -14.14
CA ALA A 721 2.43 -30.81 -14.47
C ALA A 721 2.09 -29.49 -13.75
N LYS A 722 2.46 -29.33 -12.47
CA LYS A 722 2.31 -28.06 -11.74
C LYS A 722 3.14 -26.94 -12.36
N GLY A 723 4.38 -27.23 -12.78
CA GLY A 723 5.24 -26.28 -13.48
C GLY A 723 4.69 -25.88 -14.86
N PHE A 724 4.10 -26.81 -15.60
CA PHE A 724 3.50 -26.54 -16.91
C PHE A 724 2.19 -25.75 -16.79
N VAL A 725 1.36 -26.01 -15.78
CA VAL A 725 0.14 -25.22 -15.49
C VAL A 725 0.50 -23.79 -15.09
N ALA A 726 1.54 -23.58 -14.28
CA ALA A 726 2.02 -22.25 -13.91
C ALA A 726 2.63 -21.48 -15.10
N ALA A 727 3.28 -22.17 -16.03
CA ALA A 727 3.87 -21.55 -17.23
C ALA A 727 2.84 -21.28 -18.36
N CYS A 728 1.65 -21.89 -18.32
CA CYS A 728 0.63 -21.78 -19.37
C CYS A 728 -0.59 -20.92 -19.01
N THR A 729 -0.61 -20.22 -17.88
CA THR A 729 -1.69 -19.27 -17.53
C THR A 729 -1.30 -17.81 -17.76
N PRO A 730 -1.72 -17.19 -18.87
CA PRO A 730 -1.98 -15.77 -18.94
C PRO A 730 -3.49 -15.50 -19.09
N ILE A 731 -3.96 -14.46 -18.40
CA ILE A 731 -5.24 -13.75 -18.60
C ILE A 731 -6.49 -14.43 -17.99
N SER A 732 -7.10 -13.67 -17.08
CA SER A 732 -8.45 -13.81 -16.54
C SER A 732 -9.51 -13.88 -17.64
N ILE A 733 -10.16 -15.04 -17.77
CA ILE A 733 -11.48 -15.17 -18.41
C ILE A 733 -12.37 -15.96 -17.46
N GLY A 734 -13.40 -15.29 -16.95
CA GLY A 734 -14.47 -15.91 -16.21
C GLY A 734 -15.30 -16.80 -17.13
N CYS A 735 -15.27 -18.10 -16.88
CA CYS A 735 -16.38 -19.00 -17.20
C CYS A 735 -16.28 -20.22 -16.29
N GLY A 736 -17.26 -20.39 -15.40
CA GLY A 736 -17.36 -21.53 -14.51
C GLY A 736 -17.63 -22.81 -15.28
N VAL A 737 -16.77 -23.81 -15.07
CA VAL A 737 -17.07 -25.23 -15.29
C VAL A 737 -16.36 -26.02 -14.19
N GLY A 738 -17.15 -26.74 -13.40
CA GLY A 738 -16.76 -28.05 -12.87
C GLY A 738 -16.08 -28.08 -11.50
N GLY A 739 -16.88 -28.37 -10.47
CA GLY A 739 -16.38 -29.13 -9.33
C GLY A 739 -15.92 -30.52 -9.76
N MET A 740 -14.78 -30.94 -9.21
CA MET A 740 -14.48 -32.29 -8.72
C MET A 740 -12.98 -32.32 -8.38
N SER A 741 -12.64 -31.90 -7.18
CA SER A 741 -11.42 -32.34 -6.50
C SER A 741 -11.66 -32.22 -5.01
N ALA A 742 -12.15 -33.31 -4.41
CA ALA A 742 -12.15 -33.48 -2.97
C ALA A 742 -10.69 -33.50 -2.48
N PRO A 743 -10.31 -32.70 -1.48
CA PRO A 743 -9.03 -32.88 -0.82
C PRO A 743 -9.10 -34.15 0.05
N VAL A 744 -8.29 -35.15 -0.28
CA VAL A 744 -7.98 -36.25 0.65
C VAL A 744 -6.99 -35.68 1.68
N PRO A 745 -7.34 -35.61 2.97
CA PRO A 745 -6.46 -35.03 3.97
C PRO A 745 -5.36 -36.03 4.32
N SER A 746 -4.10 -35.64 4.05
CA SER A 746 -2.93 -36.27 4.67
C SER A 746 -2.41 -35.30 5.72
N ALA A 747 -2.88 -35.47 6.96
CA ALA A 747 -2.40 -34.71 8.11
C ALA A 747 -1.08 -35.31 8.60
N VAL A 748 0.01 -34.56 8.47
CA VAL A 748 1.13 -34.52 9.42
C VAL A 748 1.61 -33.07 9.43
N VAL A 749 1.27 -32.34 10.49
CA VAL A 749 1.84 -31.02 10.79
C VAL A 749 3.21 -31.27 11.43
N PRO A 750 4.32 -30.71 10.91
CA PRO A 750 5.53 -30.58 11.70
C PRO A 750 5.30 -29.46 12.73
N VAL A 751 5.46 -29.78 14.01
CA VAL A 751 5.64 -28.78 15.06
C VAL A 751 6.94 -28.06 14.76
N GLN A 752 6.83 -26.79 14.38
CA GLN A 752 7.95 -25.88 14.20
C GLN A 752 7.95 -24.97 15.41
N ASP A 753 9.08 -24.95 16.14
CA ASP A 753 9.31 -24.08 17.30
C ASP A 753 9.05 -22.63 16.90
N GLY A 754 7.96 -22.08 17.44
CA GLY A 754 7.53 -20.70 17.32
C GLY A 754 7.46 -20.09 18.71
N ALA A 755 8.61 -19.92 19.34
CA ALA A 755 8.77 -19.16 20.57
C ALA A 755 9.97 -18.23 20.42
N GLU A 756 9.75 -17.12 19.70
CA GLU A 756 10.52 -15.85 19.77
C GLU A 756 9.97 -14.89 18.70
N LYS A 757 8.74 -14.39 18.89
CA LYS A 757 8.15 -13.26 18.15
C LYS A 757 6.82 -12.84 18.77
N PHE A 758 6.84 -12.43 20.05
CA PHE A 758 5.70 -11.79 20.72
C PHE A 758 6.14 -10.84 21.85
N ALA A 759 7.34 -10.27 21.74
CA ALA A 759 7.87 -9.29 22.70
C ALA A 759 8.68 -8.21 21.95
N ALA A 760 8.02 -7.46 21.08
CA ALA A 760 8.48 -6.17 20.54
C ALA A 760 7.37 -5.60 19.66
N ASP A 761 6.33 -5.04 20.28
CA ASP A 761 5.36 -4.10 19.66
C ASP A 761 4.47 -3.55 20.78
N PHE A 762 5.07 -2.76 21.68
CA PHE A 762 4.40 -1.76 22.52
C PHE A 762 5.47 -0.89 23.17
N GLU A 763 6.10 -0.02 22.37
CA GLU A 763 6.70 1.22 22.87
C GLU A 763 7.05 2.14 21.68
N ALA A 764 6.82 3.44 21.88
CA ALA A 764 7.16 4.58 21.03
C ALA A 764 6.13 5.04 19.96
N ASP A 765 5.18 5.86 20.41
CA ASP A 765 4.93 7.18 19.81
C ASP A 765 4.84 8.20 20.96
N ALA A 766 5.96 8.84 21.27
CA ALA A 766 6.03 10.07 22.07
C ALA A 766 7.39 10.75 21.81
N GLU A 767 7.52 11.43 20.67
CA GLU A 767 8.50 12.51 20.51
C GLU A 767 7.84 13.83 20.90
N LEU A 768 8.40 14.52 21.91
CA LEU A 768 8.31 15.97 22.05
C LEU A 768 9.51 16.49 22.85
N GLY A 769 10.45 17.10 22.13
CA GLY A 769 11.13 18.37 22.45
C GLY A 769 11.87 18.55 23.78
N GLU A 770 13.20 18.58 23.71
CA GLU A 770 14.07 19.23 24.70
C GLU A 770 13.92 20.77 24.68
N THR A 771 13.90 21.42 25.85
CA THR A 771 15.02 22.26 26.39
C THR A 771 14.59 23.29 27.45
N ALA A 772 15.49 23.45 28.44
CA ALA A 772 15.80 24.63 29.28
C ALA A 772 15.10 24.83 30.66
N ALA A 773 15.92 24.66 31.72
CA ALA A 773 16.21 25.52 32.89
C ALA A 773 15.07 26.38 33.50
N GLU A 774 14.86 26.58 34.81
CA GLU A 774 15.71 26.57 36.03
C GLU A 774 14.80 26.79 37.28
N MET A 775 15.33 26.60 38.50
CA MET A 775 14.87 27.05 39.85
C MET A 775 14.00 26.09 40.74
N PRO A 776 13.95 26.26 42.09
CA PRO A 776 14.95 25.81 43.06
C PRO A 776 14.36 25.03 44.27
N MET A 777 15.26 24.63 45.17
CA MET A 777 15.14 23.85 46.41
C MET A 777 14.45 24.59 47.59
N GLU A 778 13.63 23.91 48.40
CA GLU A 778 13.41 24.12 49.87
C GLU A 778 12.57 22.95 50.45
N ALA A 779 13.17 22.05 51.25
CA ALA A 779 13.02 21.85 52.72
C ALA A 779 11.56 21.54 53.19
N ALA A 780 11.17 20.31 53.55
CA ALA A 780 11.51 19.44 54.71
C ALA A 780 10.96 19.95 56.08
N ASP A 781 10.02 19.18 56.65
CA ASP A 781 9.75 18.96 58.09
C ASP A 781 8.74 17.78 58.16
N GLU A 782 9.13 16.57 58.59
CA GLU A 782 9.38 16.06 59.95
C GLU A 782 8.23 15.14 60.41
N MET A 783 8.53 13.84 60.55
CA MET A 783 7.83 12.92 61.45
C MET A 783 8.89 12.15 62.26
N PRO A 784 8.73 12.03 63.59
CA PRO A 784 9.71 11.38 64.46
C PRO A 784 9.43 9.89 64.73
N ALA A 785 10.52 9.24 65.15
CA ALA A 785 10.78 7.99 65.91
C ALA A 785 9.82 7.74 67.09
N GLU A 786 9.75 6.61 67.82
CA GLU A 786 10.37 5.26 68.00
C GLU A 786 9.33 4.51 68.91
N GLU A 787 9.24 3.18 69.10
CA GLU A 787 10.06 2.33 70.00
C GLU A 787 9.29 0.99 70.29
N GLU A 788 10.02 -0.14 70.41
CA GLU A 788 9.84 -1.34 71.30
C GLU A 788 8.50 -2.14 71.39
N ALA A 789 8.40 -3.41 71.79
CA ALA A 789 9.26 -4.58 72.05
C ALA A 789 8.31 -5.79 72.34
N ALA A 790 8.88 -6.99 72.50
CA ALA A 790 8.26 -8.31 72.71
C ALA A 790 7.32 -8.47 73.93
N GLU A 791 6.45 -9.49 73.94
CA GLU A 791 6.50 -10.70 74.81
C GLU A 791 5.11 -11.41 75.01
N ALA A 792 5.16 -12.76 75.05
CA ALA A 792 4.29 -13.75 75.74
C ALA A 792 2.94 -14.29 75.18
N GLU A 793 2.96 -15.62 74.93
CA GLU A 793 1.87 -16.64 74.93
C GLU A 793 1.08 -16.70 76.29
N PRO A 794 -0.02 -17.47 76.56
CA PRO A 794 -0.43 -18.84 76.09
C PRO A 794 -1.98 -19.08 76.15
N PRO A 795 -2.59 -20.24 76.53
CA PRO A 795 -2.27 -21.69 76.42
C PRO A 795 -3.37 -22.48 75.62
N VAL A 796 -3.32 -23.82 75.47
CA VAL A 796 -4.11 -24.85 76.20
C VAL A 796 -4.12 -26.14 75.32
N PRO A 797 -4.14 -27.41 75.81
CA PRO A 797 -3.38 -28.09 76.88
C PRO A 797 -2.84 -29.48 76.42
N GLU A 798 -2.06 -30.15 77.29
CA GLU A 798 -1.55 -31.52 77.11
C GLU A 798 -2.54 -32.65 77.55
N ALA A 799 -2.18 -33.86 77.13
CA ALA A 799 -2.85 -35.16 77.12
C ALA A 799 -3.15 -35.84 78.49
N PRO A 800 -3.71 -37.06 78.46
CA PRO A 800 -3.28 -38.12 79.36
C PRO A 800 -2.61 -39.32 78.64
N ALA A 801 -1.47 -39.76 79.18
CA ALA A 801 -0.83 -41.07 79.01
C ALA A 801 -1.69 -42.20 79.66
N GLU A 802 -1.64 -43.48 79.28
CA GLU A 802 -0.60 -44.54 79.46
C GLU A 802 -1.18 -45.87 78.86
N PRO A 803 -0.46 -47.02 78.70
CA PRO A 803 0.89 -47.36 79.15
C PRO A 803 1.84 -47.92 78.06
N GLN A 804 3.13 -47.87 78.36
CA GLN A 804 4.17 -48.63 77.65
C GLN A 804 4.00 -50.13 77.91
N ILE A 805 3.78 -50.92 76.85
CA ILE A 805 4.07 -52.35 76.82
C ILE A 805 5.22 -52.55 75.82
N ALA A 806 6.23 -53.30 76.26
CA ALA A 806 7.53 -53.53 75.65
C ALA A 806 7.51 -53.76 74.13
N ALA A 807 8.38 -53.05 73.42
CA ALA A 807 8.76 -53.37 72.04
C ALA A 807 9.60 -54.68 72.02
N PRO A 808 9.23 -55.69 71.22
CA PRO A 808 10.04 -56.90 71.04
C PRO A 808 11.18 -56.62 70.07
N GLN A 809 12.40 -57.05 70.43
CA GLN A 809 13.56 -57.10 69.54
C GLN A 809 13.34 -58.14 68.41
N PRO A 810 13.65 -57.81 67.14
CA PRO A 810 14.04 -58.81 66.16
C PRO A 810 15.42 -58.48 65.57
N GLN A 811 16.39 -58.11 66.41
CA GLN A 811 17.80 -58.05 66.00
C GLN A 811 18.47 -59.44 65.92
N ARG A 812 17.73 -60.54 66.16
CA ARG A 812 18.28 -61.91 66.09
C ARG A 812 17.94 -62.70 64.83
N GLU A 813 17.15 -62.13 63.91
CA GLU A 813 16.76 -62.83 62.66
C GLU A 813 17.56 -62.33 61.45
N VAL A 814 18.04 -61.08 61.47
CA VAL A 814 18.96 -60.52 60.46
C VAL A 814 20.38 -61.07 60.63
N GLU A 815 20.86 -61.24 61.87
CA GLU A 815 22.17 -61.88 62.13
C GLU A 815 22.18 -63.38 61.82
N ARG A 816 21.04 -64.08 61.93
CA ARG A 816 20.94 -65.51 61.57
C ARG A 816 20.94 -65.75 60.06
N LEU A 817 20.41 -64.83 59.26
CA LEU A 817 20.45 -64.93 57.80
C LEU A 817 21.82 -64.52 57.22
N GLN A 818 22.56 -63.64 57.92
CA GLN A 818 23.92 -63.25 57.54
C GLN A 818 24.99 -64.29 57.94
N ALA A 819 24.75 -65.12 58.96
CA ALA A 819 25.68 -66.19 59.36
C ALA A 819 25.48 -67.53 58.61
N GLN A 820 24.43 -67.68 57.80
CA GLN A 820 24.17 -68.92 57.01
C GLN A 820 24.55 -68.82 55.53
N GLN A 821 25.10 -67.70 55.07
CA GLN A 821 25.59 -67.53 53.69
C GLN A 821 27.12 -67.42 53.58
N SER A 822 27.87 -67.73 54.64
CA SER A 822 29.34 -67.66 54.66
C SER A 822 30.05 -68.99 54.38
N ASP A 823 29.35 -70.04 53.98
CA ASP A 823 29.94 -71.34 53.62
C ASP A 823 29.25 -71.95 52.39
N GLU A 824 29.47 -71.36 51.21
CA GLU A 824 29.43 -72.15 49.97
C GLU A 824 30.31 -71.50 48.90
N LYS A 825 31.40 -72.20 48.57
CA LYS A 825 32.30 -71.89 47.44
C LYS A 825 31.48 -71.75 46.15
N ALA A 826 31.42 -70.54 45.59
CA ALA A 826 30.99 -70.32 44.23
C ALA A 826 32.18 -69.90 43.36
N GLU A 827 32.71 -70.86 42.61
CA GLU A 827 33.54 -70.64 41.44
C GLU A 827 32.74 -69.81 40.40
N GLY A 828 33.40 -68.84 39.77
CA GLY A 828 32.96 -68.29 38.47
C GLY A 828 32.21 -66.95 38.47
N ALA A 829 32.65 -65.93 39.20
CA ALA A 829 32.22 -64.55 38.95
C ALA A 829 33.18 -63.86 37.95
N VAL A 830 32.71 -63.58 36.74
CA VAL A 830 33.45 -62.84 35.72
C VAL A 830 33.47 -61.35 36.08
N MET A 831 34.69 -60.81 36.26
CA MET A 831 34.93 -59.39 36.51
C MET A 831 34.79 -58.58 35.22
N TYR A 832 33.81 -57.67 35.13
CA TYR A 832 33.77 -56.64 34.09
C TYR A 832 34.72 -55.49 34.47
N ALA A 833 35.86 -55.40 33.79
CA ALA A 833 36.85 -54.34 33.97
C ALA A 833 36.67 -53.22 32.94
N GLY A 834 36.62 -51.96 33.40
CA GLY A 834 36.91 -50.76 32.62
C GLY A 834 35.70 -49.94 32.17
N PHE A 835 35.60 -48.71 32.68
CA PHE A 835 34.70 -47.67 32.18
C PHE A 835 34.99 -47.40 30.69
N ARG A 836 34.01 -47.66 29.82
CA ARG A 836 34.01 -47.12 28.45
C ARG A 836 32.93 -46.05 28.36
N THR A 837 33.31 -44.79 28.52
CA THR A 837 32.43 -43.67 28.19
C THR A 837 32.33 -43.55 26.67
N MET A 838 31.11 -43.64 26.13
CA MET A 838 30.85 -43.20 24.76
C MET A 838 30.55 -41.71 24.80
N THR A 839 31.43 -40.88 24.22
CA THR A 839 31.11 -39.48 23.95
C THR A 839 30.52 -39.42 22.55
N PHE A 840 29.20 -39.49 22.44
CA PHE A 840 28.54 -39.08 21.20
C PHE A 840 28.73 -37.57 21.07
N VAL A 841 29.27 -37.09 19.94
CA VAL A 841 29.27 -35.67 19.60
C VAL A 841 28.02 -35.46 18.74
N PRO A 842 26.91 -34.94 19.29
CA PRO A 842 25.63 -34.88 18.57
C PRO A 842 25.74 -34.04 17.30
N GLU A 843 26.63 -33.04 17.29
CA GLU A 843 26.90 -32.14 16.16
C GLU A 843 27.45 -32.87 14.91
N MET A 844 28.10 -34.02 15.08
CA MET A 844 28.71 -34.79 13.98
C MET A 844 27.77 -35.88 13.42
N LEU A 845 26.75 -36.30 14.17
CA LEU A 845 25.80 -37.35 13.74
C LEU A 845 25.04 -36.98 12.44
N PRO A 846 24.55 -35.74 12.25
CA PRO A 846 23.84 -35.36 11.02
C PRO A 846 24.72 -35.39 9.77
N GLN A 847 26.05 -35.34 9.90
CA GLN A 847 26.96 -35.37 8.75
C GLN A 847 27.03 -36.77 8.13
N TYR A 848 27.08 -37.83 8.95
CA TYR A 848 27.32 -39.20 8.52
C TYR A 848 26.09 -40.11 8.60
N TYR A 849 25.12 -39.77 9.43
CA TYR A 849 23.93 -40.57 9.71
C TYR A 849 22.64 -39.81 9.39
N ARG A 850 21.58 -40.57 9.13
CA ARG A 850 20.20 -40.11 9.01
C ARG A 850 19.47 -40.50 10.30
N GLN A 851 18.79 -39.54 10.91
CA GLN A 851 18.01 -39.74 12.13
C GLN A 851 16.61 -40.28 11.79
N VAL A 852 16.13 -41.21 12.61
CA VAL A 852 14.77 -41.78 12.59
C VAL A 852 14.22 -41.64 14.01
N ASP A 853 13.19 -40.80 14.19
CA ASP A 853 12.58 -40.56 15.50
C ASP A 853 11.37 -41.44 15.72
N VAL A 854 11.30 -42.02 16.92
CA VAL A 854 10.33 -43.04 17.29
C VAL A 854 9.69 -42.63 18.61
N ARG A 855 8.37 -42.41 18.59
CA ARG A 855 7.57 -42.22 19.80
C ARG A 855 6.66 -43.41 20.00
N PHE A 856 6.60 -43.92 21.22
CA PHE A 856 5.72 -45.05 21.57
C PHE A 856 5.17 -44.91 22.99
N LEU A 857 3.93 -45.39 23.20
CA LEU A 857 3.17 -45.28 24.45
C LEU A 857 3.22 -46.57 25.28
N GLY A 858 4.40 -47.17 25.41
CA GLY A 858 4.64 -48.26 26.38
C GLY A 858 4.46 -49.72 25.92
N GLU A 859 4.36 -50.02 24.62
CA GLU A 859 4.52 -51.41 24.12
C GLU A 859 5.97 -51.70 23.67
N SER A 860 6.45 -52.91 23.97
CA SER A 860 7.82 -53.45 23.80
C SER A 860 8.77 -52.71 22.82
N PRO A 861 10.01 -52.38 23.21
CA PRO A 861 10.83 -51.40 22.49
C PRO A 861 11.79 -52.05 21.47
N ALA A 862 11.24 -52.79 20.52
CA ALA A 862 12.00 -53.37 19.42
C ALA A 862 11.60 -52.72 18.09
N ILE A 863 12.57 -52.20 17.35
CA ILE A 863 12.36 -51.64 16.02
C ILE A 863 13.17 -52.41 15.01
N ARG A 864 12.46 -52.86 13.97
CA ARG A 864 13.08 -53.40 12.78
C ARG A 864 13.29 -52.28 11.77
N ILE A 865 14.51 -52.06 11.33
CA ILE A 865 14.92 -51.11 10.30
C ILE A 865 15.27 -51.90 9.04
N ASP A 866 14.42 -51.80 8.01
CA ASP A 866 14.71 -52.33 6.68
C ASP A 866 15.30 -51.19 5.81
N GLY A 867 16.40 -51.46 5.11
CA GLY A 867 17.08 -50.46 4.27
C GLY A 867 17.72 -51.04 3.01
N VAL A 868 17.99 -50.18 2.03
CA VAL A 868 18.66 -50.52 0.76
C VAL A 868 19.85 -49.60 0.54
N ALA A 869 20.95 -50.15 0.01
CA ALA A 869 22.12 -49.34 -0.33
C ALA A 869 21.78 -48.33 -1.43
N ALA A 870 21.98 -47.03 -1.15
CA ALA A 870 21.57 -45.94 -2.05
C ALA A 870 22.21 -46.03 -3.45
N GLY A 871 23.48 -46.46 -3.53
CA GLY A 871 24.18 -46.64 -4.81
C GLY A 871 23.59 -47.73 -5.72
N LEU A 872 22.89 -48.72 -5.16
CA LEU A 872 22.21 -49.75 -5.95
C LEU A 872 20.97 -49.18 -6.66
N LEU A 873 20.23 -48.31 -5.97
CA LEU A 873 19.07 -47.62 -6.51
C LEU A 873 19.47 -46.65 -7.63
N GLU A 874 20.56 -45.91 -7.44
CA GLU A 874 21.15 -45.08 -8.50
C GLU A 874 21.64 -45.90 -9.70
N GLY A 875 22.27 -47.06 -9.48
CA GLY A 875 22.62 -47.95 -10.59
C GLY A 875 21.40 -48.44 -11.38
N ALA A 876 20.33 -48.80 -10.67
CA ALA A 876 19.09 -49.28 -11.28
C ALA A 876 18.34 -48.19 -12.05
N THR A 877 18.34 -46.94 -11.57
CA THR A 877 17.75 -45.80 -12.28
C THR A 877 18.43 -45.56 -13.62
N TRP A 878 19.76 -45.49 -13.62
CA TRP A 878 20.55 -45.29 -14.84
C TRP A 878 20.36 -46.42 -15.85
N MET A 879 20.31 -47.68 -15.39
CA MET A 879 20.00 -48.83 -16.24
C MET A 879 18.61 -48.72 -16.87
N ALA A 880 17.59 -48.32 -16.10
CA ALA A 880 16.23 -48.15 -16.62
C ALA A 880 16.13 -47.02 -17.64
N VAL A 881 16.78 -45.87 -17.38
CA VAL A 881 16.88 -44.74 -18.32
C VAL A 881 17.54 -45.18 -19.63
N LEU A 882 18.64 -45.92 -19.54
CA LEU A 882 19.37 -46.41 -20.72
C LEU A 882 18.51 -47.39 -21.54
N LEU A 883 17.73 -48.25 -20.88
CA LEU A 883 16.79 -49.15 -21.55
C LEU A 883 15.68 -48.38 -22.31
N VAL A 884 15.16 -47.30 -21.72
CA VAL A 884 14.17 -46.41 -22.37
C VAL A 884 14.76 -45.73 -23.61
N ILE A 885 16.00 -45.26 -23.53
CA ILE A 885 16.70 -44.65 -24.67
C ILE A 885 16.90 -45.67 -25.80
N ILE A 886 17.34 -46.89 -25.48
CA ILE A 886 17.50 -47.98 -26.47
C ILE A 886 16.15 -48.30 -27.13
N LEU A 887 15.08 -48.41 -26.34
CA LEU A 887 13.74 -48.67 -26.85
C LEU A 887 13.25 -47.54 -27.78
N ALA A 888 13.54 -46.28 -27.45
CA ALA A 888 13.20 -45.14 -28.31
C ALA A 888 13.96 -45.15 -29.65
N ILE A 889 15.24 -45.56 -29.64
CA ILE A 889 16.04 -45.75 -30.87
C ILE A 889 15.44 -46.86 -31.74
N LEU A 890 15.08 -48.01 -31.14
CA LEU A 890 14.46 -49.12 -31.86
C LEU A 890 13.10 -48.74 -32.46
N LEU A 891 12.33 -47.89 -31.79
CA LEU A 891 11.04 -47.38 -32.24
C LEU A 891 11.16 -46.15 -33.17
N TYR A 892 12.36 -45.63 -33.40
CA TYR A 892 12.58 -44.36 -34.12
C TYR A 892 11.95 -44.34 -35.53
N ARG A 893 12.00 -45.47 -36.25
CA ARG A 893 11.43 -45.62 -37.61
C ARG A 893 9.96 -46.03 -37.65
N ARG A 894 9.30 -46.25 -36.51
CA ARG A 894 7.90 -46.64 -36.44
C ARG A 894 6.97 -45.42 -36.45
N GLY A 895 5.71 -45.65 -36.82
CA GLY A 895 4.69 -44.59 -36.91
C GLY A 895 4.43 -43.90 -35.56
N PHE A 896 4.07 -42.61 -35.63
CA PHE A 896 3.85 -41.73 -34.47
C PHE A 896 2.92 -42.34 -33.41
N ARG A 897 1.83 -42.99 -33.83
CA ARG A 897 0.87 -43.62 -32.92
C ARG A 897 1.47 -44.73 -32.07
N LEU A 898 2.42 -45.51 -32.61
CA LEU A 898 3.05 -46.60 -31.86
C LEU A 898 4.02 -46.05 -30.81
N LYS A 899 4.80 -45.03 -31.19
CA LYS A 899 5.71 -44.32 -30.26
C LYS A 899 4.95 -43.70 -29.09
N TRP A 900 3.85 -43.00 -29.38
CA TRP A 900 3.00 -42.38 -28.37
C TRP A 900 2.38 -43.40 -27.41
N ARG A 901 1.91 -44.54 -27.91
CA ARG A 901 1.36 -45.60 -27.04
C ARG A 901 2.40 -46.16 -26.08
N TRP A 902 3.63 -46.39 -26.54
CA TRP A 902 4.72 -46.86 -25.67
C TRP A 902 5.18 -45.80 -24.67
N ALA A 903 5.26 -44.54 -25.09
CA ALA A 903 5.58 -43.44 -24.19
C ALA A 903 4.55 -43.30 -23.06
N MET A 904 3.25 -43.33 -23.41
CA MET A 904 2.18 -43.28 -22.40
C MET A 904 2.19 -44.50 -21.48
N LEU A 905 2.50 -45.70 -22.00
CA LEU A 905 2.60 -46.92 -21.20
C LEU A 905 3.78 -46.86 -20.22
N LEU A 906 4.94 -46.36 -20.65
CA LEU A 906 6.12 -46.20 -19.79
C LEU A 906 5.92 -45.10 -18.74
N ILE A 907 5.26 -43.99 -19.10
CA ILE A 907 4.89 -42.94 -18.13
C ILE A 907 3.91 -43.50 -17.10
N ALA A 908 2.88 -44.21 -17.54
CA ALA A 908 1.93 -44.88 -16.65
C ALA A 908 2.62 -45.92 -15.76
N ALA A 909 3.53 -46.73 -16.29
CA ALA A 909 4.29 -47.69 -15.49
C ALA A 909 5.20 -46.99 -14.47
N GLY A 910 5.97 -45.98 -14.87
CA GLY A 910 6.87 -45.24 -13.98
C GLY A 910 6.14 -44.44 -12.89
N THR A 911 4.88 -44.06 -13.12
CA THR A 911 4.05 -43.36 -12.12
C THR A 911 3.19 -44.28 -11.26
N LEU A 912 2.72 -45.41 -11.79
CA LEU A 912 1.88 -46.35 -11.03
C LEU A 912 2.70 -47.32 -10.18
N LEU A 913 3.91 -47.69 -10.60
CA LEU A 913 4.75 -48.64 -9.85
C LEU A 913 5.11 -48.14 -8.44
N PRO A 914 5.48 -46.86 -8.23
CA PRO A 914 5.80 -46.34 -6.90
C PRO A 914 4.57 -46.14 -5.99
N LEU A 915 3.37 -46.14 -6.56
CA LEU A 915 2.10 -46.06 -5.80
C LEU A 915 1.73 -47.40 -5.15
N ILE A 916 2.36 -48.50 -5.58
CA ILE A 916 2.18 -49.82 -4.95
C ILE A 916 3.04 -49.84 -3.68
N PRO A 917 2.46 -50.05 -2.48
CA PRO A 917 3.19 -50.00 -1.22
C PRO A 917 4.42 -50.91 -1.18
N ALA A 918 4.52 -52.01 -1.94
CA ALA A 918 5.73 -52.84 -1.91
C ALA A 918 6.89 -52.35 -2.80
N LEU A 919 6.64 -51.39 -3.70
CA LEU A 919 7.55 -50.99 -4.79
C LEU A 919 7.89 -49.49 -4.80
N ASP A 920 7.47 -48.75 -3.79
CA ASP A 920 7.81 -47.34 -3.55
C ASP A 920 9.34 -47.09 -3.46
N VAL A 921 10.11 -48.07 -3.00
CA VAL A 921 11.59 -48.03 -3.02
C VAL A 921 12.13 -47.83 -4.43
N LEU A 922 11.39 -48.26 -5.46
CA LEU A 922 11.73 -48.06 -6.87
C LEU A 922 11.24 -46.70 -7.41
N ALA A 923 10.71 -45.80 -6.57
CA ALA A 923 10.31 -44.45 -6.99
C ALA A 923 11.38 -43.71 -7.80
N PRO A 924 12.68 -43.71 -7.39
CA PRO A 924 13.73 -43.09 -8.20
C PRO A 924 13.79 -43.69 -9.61
N VAL A 925 13.61 -45.02 -9.73
CA VAL A 925 13.65 -45.75 -11.01
C VAL A 925 12.46 -45.37 -11.89
N GLY A 926 11.26 -45.26 -11.29
CA GLY A 926 10.06 -44.77 -11.95
C GLY A 926 10.21 -43.33 -12.46
N ASP A 927 10.73 -42.44 -11.62
CA ASP A 927 10.98 -41.04 -11.97
C ASP A 927 12.00 -40.91 -13.12
N GLY A 928 13.09 -41.68 -13.08
CA GLY A 928 14.08 -41.75 -14.16
C GLY A 928 13.47 -42.17 -15.49
N ILE A 929 12.59 -43.18 -15.50
CA ILE A 929 11.86 -43.63 -16.70
C ILE A 929 10.99 -42.49 -17.25
N VAL A 930 10.20 -41.82 -16.40
CA VAL A 930 9.29 -40.74 -16.81
C VAL A 930 10.07 -39.57 -17.41
N ILE A 931 11.12 -39.10 -16.73
CA ILE A 931 11.97 -38.00 -17.22
C ILE A 931 12.57 -38.35 -18.58
N ALA A 932 13.14 -39.55 -18.73
CA ALA A 932 13.73 -39.99 -20.00
C ALA A 932 12.71 -40.00 -21.15
N VAL A 933 11.49 -40.49 -20.91
CA VAL A 933 10.41 -40.49 -21.93
C VAL A 933 10.01 -39.07 -22.31
N VAL A 934 9.83 -38.17 -21.33
CA VAL A 934 9.44 -36.77 -21.59
C VAL A 934 10.51 -36.04 -22.41
N VAL A 935 11.78 -36.16 -22.04
CA VAL A 935 12.90 -35.57 -22.79
C VAL A 935 12.91 -36.09 -24.24
N LEU A 936 12.74 -37.41 -24.43
CA LEU A 936 12.72 -38.01 -25.76
C LEU A 936 11.51 -37.55 -26.60
N MET A 937 10.35 -37.31 -25.99
CA MET A 937 9.17 -36.76 -26.67
C MET A 937 9.35 -35.31 -27.13
N VAL A 938 10.20 -34.53 -26.46
CA VAL A 938 10.55 -33.16 -26.87
C VAL A 938 11.64 -33.17 -27.94
N VAL A 939 12.64 -34.05 -27.81
CA VAL A 939 13.77 -34.11 -28.74
C VAL A 939 13.41 -34.72 -30.11
N ASP A 940 12.53 -35.73 -30.20
CA ASP A 940 12.12 -36.35 -31.50
C ASP A 940 11.49 -35.34 -32.50
N PRO A 941 10.52 -34.48 -32.13
CA PRO A 941 9.97 -33.48 -33.05
C PRO A 941 10.96 -32.37 -33.41
N LEU A 942 11.81 -31.94 -32.47
CA LEU A 942 12.88 -30.96 -32.72
C LEU A 942 13.91 -31.49 -33.72
N TRP A 943 14.33 -32.75 -33.58
CA TRP A 943 15.25 -33.40 -34.52
C TRP A 943 14.61 -33.64 -35.90
N ARG A 944 13.30 -33.92 -35.96
CA ARG A 944 12.54 -34.00 -37.21
C ARG A 944 12.39 -32.65 -37.89
N MET A 945 12.14 -31.57 -37.14
CA MET A 945 12.17 -30.22 -37.69
C MET A 945 13.56 -29.87 -38.23
N LEU A 946 14.62 -30.15 -37.46
CA LEU A 946 15.99 -29.85 -37.85
C LEU A 946 16.41 -30.66 -39.10
N SER A 947 16.01 -31.93 -39.21
CA SER A 947 16.27 -32.74 -40.40
C SER A 947 15.44 -32.30 -41.61
N VAL A 948 14.18 -31.87 -41.45
CA VAL A 948 13.40 -31.25 -42.54
C VAL A 948 14.01 -29.93 -42.98
N PHE A 949 14.49 -29.12 -42.04
CA PHE A 949 15.20 -27.86 -42.30
C PHE A 949 16.52 -28.12 -43.04
N ALA A 950 17.34 -29.05 -42.58
CA ALA A 950 18.57 -29.46 -43.25
C ALA A 950 18.32 -30.04 -44.65
N THR A 951 17.24 -30.80 -44.85
CA THR A 951 16.84 -31.32 -46.17
C THR A 951 16.29 -30.19 -47.07
N GLY A 952 15.65 -29.18 -46.49
CA GLY A 952 15.20 -27.96 -47.18
C GLY A 952 16.37 -27.09 -47.64
N VAL A 953 17.38 -26.92 -46.79
CA VAL A 953 18.64 -26.22 -47.12
C VAL A 953 19.43 -27.00 -48.18
N ALA A 954 19.52 -28.33 -48.07
CA ALA A 954 20.16 -29.16 -49.09
C ALA A 954 19.45 -29.10 -50.46
N ARG A 955 18.11 -28.99 -50.48
CA ARG A 955 17.33 -28.77 -51.72
C ARG A 955 17.54 -27.39 -52.33
N LEU A 956 17.78 -26.37 -51.50
CA LEU A 956 18.14 -25.02 -51.95
C LEU A 956 19.55 -24.97 -52.56
N ILE A 957 20.49 -25.74 -52.05
CA ILE A 957 21.86 -25.86 -52.60
C ILE A 957 21.87 -26.71 -53.89
N PHE A 958 21.03 -27.75 -53.99
CA PHE A 958 20.95 -28.62 -55.18
C PHE A 958 20.06 -28.10 -56.33
N ALA A 959 19.31 -27.01 -56.14
CA ALA A 959 18.51 -26.38 -57.20
C ALA A 959 19.35 -25.59 -58.23
N GLY A 960 20.68 -25.47 -58.02
CA GLY A 960 21.64 -24.85 -58.95
C GLY A 960 22.39 -25.80 -59.89
N MET A 961 22.17 -27.12 -59.84
CA MET A 961 22.75 -28.07 -60.79
C MET A 961 21.65 -28.91 -61.46
N VAL A 962 21.29 -28.46 -62.65
CA VAL A 962 20.28 -29.02 -63.54
C VAL A 962 20.80 -30.30 -64.20
N TYR A 963 19.87 -31.24 -64.46
CA TYR A 963 19.93 -32.30 -65.47
C TYR A 963 20.97 -33.42 -65.30
N GLY A 964 20.45 -34.62 -65.04
CA GLY A 964 21.18 -35.85 -65.32
C GLY A 964 20.60 -37.08 -64.64
N TYR A 965 19.88 -37.88 -65.41
CA TYR A 965 19.63 -39.31 -65.17
C TYR A 965 18.63 -39.74 -64.09
N ARG A 966 17.40 -40.01 -64.59
CA ARG A 966 16.64 -41.20 -64.19
C ARG A 966 17.45 -42.46 -64.50
N ARG A 967 17.73 -43.31 -63.51
CA ARG A 967 17.62 -44.78 -63.62
C ARG A 967 17.71 -45.49 -62.27
N MET A 968 16.72 -46.36 -62.07
CA MET A 968 16.69 -47.63 -61.35
C MET A 968 17.90 -48.13 -60.54
N ALA A 969 17.52 -48.79 -59.44
CA ALA A 969 18.03 -50.06 -58.91
C ALA A 969 18.82 -50.00 -57.59
N SER A 970 18.12 -50.46 -56.54
CA SER A 970 18.57 -51.43 -55.52
C SER A 970 20.08 -51.68 -55.36
N ALA A 971 20.61 -51.41 -54.17
CA ALA A 971 21.51 -52.32 -53.46
C ALA A 971 21.74 -51.86 -52.02
N ARG A 972 21.86 -52.87 -51.15
CA ARG A 972 22.21 -52.83 -49.73
C ARG A 972 23.66 -52.38 -49.52
N ALA A 973 23.93 -51.64 -48.45
CA ALA A 973 25.12 -51.70 -47.58
C ALA A 973 24.90 -50.65 -46.45
N ALA A 974 24.70 -50.99 -45.17
CA ALA A 974 25.65 -51.56 -44.21
C ALA A 974 26.85 -50.62 -43.93
N GLY A 975 26.94 -50.14 -42.68
CA GLY A 975 27.96 -49.19 -42.17
C GLY A 975 27.52 -47.75 -42.42
N HIS A 976 27.27 -46.88 -41.44
CA HIS A 976 27.92 -46.68 -40.16
C HIS A 976 26.92 -46.04 -39.19
N LEU A 977 26.62 -46.69 -38.07
CA LEU A 977 26.06 -46.05 -36.86
C LEU A 977 26.35 -46.97 -35.65
N LEU A 978 27.58 -47.50 -35.60
CA LEU A 978 28.10 -48.34 -34.52
C LEU A 978 29.26 -47.73 -33.68
N PRO A 979 29.64 -46.42 -33.74
CA PRO A 979 30.62 -45.90 -32.78
C PRO A 979 30.08 -44.95 -31.69
N ILE A 980 28.78 -44.60 -31.66
CA ILE A 980 28.25 -43.67 -30.62
C ILE A 980 27.61 -44.41 -29.43
N VAL A 981 27.18 -45.66 -29.61
CA VAL A 981 26.62 -46.49 -28.52
C VAL A 981 27.73 -47.15 -27.67
N VAL A 982 28.97 -47.19 -28.16
CA VAL A 982 30.13 -47.71 -27.41
C VAL A 982 30.91 -46.59 -26.69
N ALA A 983 30.80 -45.33 -27.13
CA ALA A 983 31.43 -44.20 -26.45
C ALA A 983 30.73 -43.79 -25.13
N CYS A 984 29.42 -44.03 -24.98
CA CYS A 984 28.72 -43.81 -23.71
C CYS A 984 28.81 -45.00 -22.72
N ALA A 985 29.35 -46.15 -23.13
CA ALA A 985 29.55 -47.31 -22.27
C ALA A 985 30.90 -47.29 -21.52
N CYS A 986 31.82 -46.39 -21.88
CA CYS A 986 33.17 -46.32 -21.29
C CYS A 986 33.36 -45.22 -20.23
N VAL A 987 32.31 -44.51 -19.82
CA VAL A 987 32.36 -43.57 -18.66
C VAL A 987 31.74 -44.20 -17.40
N LEU A 988 31.17 -45.41 -17.51
CA LEU A 988 30.49 -46.12 -16.40
C LEU A 988 31.31 -47.29 -15.79
N SER A 989 32.60 -47.40 -16.09
CA SER A 989 33.49 -48.41 -15.49
C SER A 989 34.77 -47.78 -14.93
N GLY A 990 34.61 -46.83 -14.02
CA GLY A 990 35.75 -46.11 -13.47
C GLY A 990 35.57 -45.52 -12.08
N GLN A 991 35.00 -46.25 -11.11
CA GLN A 991 35.33 -46.12 -9.68
C GLN A 991 34.80 -47.34 -8.93
N ALA A 992 35.59 -48.42 -8.89
CA ALA A 992 35.54 -49.39 -7.82
C ALA A 992 36.97 -49.63 -7.34
N VAL A 993 37.22 -49.22 -6.09
CA VAL A 993 38.29 -49.65 -5.18
C VAL A 993 39.70 -49.09 -5.42
N ARG A 994 40.06 -48.09 -4.60
CA ARG A 994 41.36 -48.09 -3.91
C ARG A 994 41.10 -47.92 -2.42
N ALA A 995 41.08 -49.03 -1.70
CA ALA A 995 41.27 -49.03 -0.27
C ALA A 995 42.74 -48.68 0.02
N GLN A 996 42.96 -47.61 0.77
CA GLN A 996 44.24 -47.33 1.42
C GLN A 996 43.90 -46.79 2.81
N GLN A 997 44.26 -47.56 3.84
CA GLN A 997 44.30 -47.12 5.23
C GLN A 997 45.15 -45.86 5.37
N PRO A 998 44.92 -45.08 6.45
CA PRO A 998 46.08 -44.60 7.19
C PRO A 998 45.96 -44.89 8.70
N GLU A 999 47.04 -45.45 9.23
CA GLU A 999 47.39 -45.51 10.63
C GLU A 999 48.37 -44.34 10.91
N LYS A 1000 48.17 -43.60 12.01
CA LYS A 1000 49.08 -42.64 12.71
C LYS A 1000 49.56 -41.42 11.88
N THR A 1001 49.63 -40.19 12.39
CA THR A 1001 50.33 -39.74 13.62
C THR A 1001 49.94 -38.28 13.90
N LEU A 1002 49.85 -37.88 15.17
CA LEU A 1002 49.90 -36.47 15.59
C LEU A 1002 51.25 -35.85 15.17
N GLN A 1003 51.25 -34.68 14.51
CA GLN A 1003 51.91 -33.44 14.96
C GLN A 1003 51.93 -32.32 13.89
N SER A 1004 51.65 -31.12 14.38
CA SER A 1004 52.09 -29.75 13.99
C SER A 1004 51.75 -29.16 12.62
N ASP A 1005 51.03 -28.04 12.74
CA ASP A 1005 51.13 -26.75 12.04
C ASP A 1005 51.02 -26.69 10.50
N GLY A 1006 49.88 -26.15 10.07
CA GLY A 1006 49.69 -25.62 8.73
C GLY A 1006 48.25 -25.19 8.51
N VAL A 1007 47.98 -23.88 8.66
CA VAL A 1007 46.73 -23.24 8.27
C VAL A 1007 46.43 -23.58 6.80
N VAL A 1008 45.30 -24.26 6.55
CA VAL A 1008 44.71 -24.40 5.22
C VAL A 1008 43.31 -23.82 5.27
N VAL A 1009 43.15 -22.65 4.63
CA VAL A 1009 41.87 -21.98 4.40
C VAL A 1009 41.05 -22.87 3.45
N GLN A 1010 39.97 -23.48 3.96
CA GLN A 1010 38.97 -24.12 3.12
C GLN A 1010 37.89 -23.09 2.75
N VAL A 1011 37.81 -22.83 1.46
CA VAL A 1011 36.80 -21.99 0.82
C VAL A 1011 35.43 -22.60 1.12
N ILE A 1012 34.60 -21.84 1.82
CA ILE A 1012 33.19 -22.16 2.09
C ILE A 1012 32.47 -22.10 0.75
N ASP A 1013 31.82 -23.20 0.36
CA ASP A 1013 30.89 -23.21 -0.77
C ASP A 1013 29.74 -22.24 -0.47
N ALA A 1014 29.48 -21.33 -1.42
CA ALA A 1014 28.54 -20.23 -1.28
C ALA A 1014 27.14 -20.74 -0.90
N LEU A 1015 26.57 -20.12 0.14
CA LEU A 1015 25.15 -20.22 0.47
C LEU A 1015 24.31 -19.99 -0.81
N PRO A 1016 23.20 -20.71 -1.01
CA PRO A 1016 22.29 -20.42 -2.11
C PRO A 1016 21.88 -18.93 -2.05
N PRO A 1017 21.81 -18.23 -3.20
CA PRO A 1017 21.55 -16.80 -3.22
C PRO A 1017 20.22 -16.51 -2.53
N LEU A 1018 20.25 -15.56 -1.61
CA LEU A 1018 19.06 -15.08 -0.92
C LEU A 1018 18.11 -14.47 -1.97
N GLU A 1019 16.93 -15.05 -2.16
CA GLU A 1019 15.89 -14.46 -3.02
C GLU A 1019 15.28 -13.27 -2.28
N VAL A 1020 15.76 -12.07 -2.61
CA VAL A 1020 15.23 -10.81 -2.11
C VAL A 1020 14.02 -10.42 -2.97
N PRO A 1021 12.83 -10.16 -2.39
CA PRO A 1021 11.67 -9.67 -3.13
C PRO A 1021 11.95 -8.38 -3.90
N ASP A 1022 11.31 -8.21 -5.07
CA ASP A 1022 11.56 -7.07 -5.98
C ASP A 1022 11.20 -5.69 -5.39
N ASP A 1023 10.45 -5.67 -4.30
CA ASP A 1023 9.99 -4.49 -3.57
C ASP A 1023 10.62 -4.31 -2.18
N ALA A 1024 11.61 -5.16 -1.84
CA ALA A 1024 12.22 -5.17 -0.52
C ALA A 1024 13.19 -4.00 -0.31
N LEU A 1025 13.00 -3.27 0.79
CA LEU A 1025 13.90 -2.25 1.31
C LEU A 1025 15.00 -2.89 2.15
N LEU A 1026 16.26 -2.72 1.76
CA LEU A 1026 17.40 -3.33 2.44
C LEU A 1026 18.04 -2.34 3.42
N VAL A 1027 18.12 -2.71 4.69
CA VAL A 1027 18.81 -1.93 5.73
C VAL A 1027 20.18 -2.58 5.98
N PRO A 1028 21.30 -1.87 5.78
CA PRO A 1028 22.63 -2.42 6.04
C PRO A 1028 22.81 -2.67 7.54
N TYR A 1029 23.32 -3.84 7.91
CA TYR A 1029 23.42 -4.34 9.28
C TYR A 1029 24.88 -4.57 9.67
N ASP A 1030 25.25 -4.20 10.90
CA ASP A 1030 26.56 -4.47 11.48
C ASP A 1030 26.49 -5.69 12.44
N PRO A 1031 27.15 -6.81 12.12
CA PRO A 1031 27.03 -8.06 12.87
C PRO A 1031 27.65 -8.04 14.26
N GLU A 1032 28.51 -7.07 14.59
CA GLU A 1032 29.11 -7.00 15.94
C GLU A 1032 28.21 -6.27 16.95
N SER A 1033 27.46 -5.27 16.50
CA SER A 1033 26.68 -4.38 17.37
C SER A 1033 25.18 -4.70 17.42
N GLY A 1034 24.67 -5.49 16.47
CA GLY A 1034 23.24 -5.79 16.38
C GLY A 1034 22.38 -4.63 15.88
N LEU A 1035 23.00 -3.54 15.40
CA LEU A 1035 22.35 -2.31 14.97
C LEU A 1035 22.58 -2.04 13.46
N PRO A 1036 21.80 -1.14 12.84
CA PRO A 1036 22.02 -0.74 11.44
C PRO A 1036 23.41 -0.13 11.27
N ALA A 1037 24.18 -0.61 10.29
CA ALA A 1037 25.53 -0.13 10.00
C ALA A 1037 25.55 1.36 9.59
N GLU A 1038 24.46 1.86 9.00
CA GLU A 1038 24.28 3.28 8.67
C GLU A 1038 22.87 3.75 9.09
N PRO A 1039 22.70 4.33 10.30
CA PRO A 1039 21.42 4.85 10.76
C PRO A 1039 20.87 5.90 9.79
N GLY A 1040 19.60 5.75 9.36
CA GLY A 1040 18.92 6.68 8.46
C GLY A 1040 19.12 6.46 6.96
N LYS A 1041 19.82 5.39 6.55
CA LYS A 1041 19.95 5.02 5.13
C LYS A 1041 19.37 3.65 4.84
N VAL A 1042 18.51 3.60 3.83
CA VAL A 1042 17.85 2.39 3.34
C VAL A 1042 18.11 2.26 1.85
N TRP A 1043 18.42 1.06 1.40
CA TRP A 1043 18.70 0.78 0.01
C TRP A 1043 17.39 0.35 -0.65
N VAL A 1044 16.99 1.10 -1.69
CA VAL A 1044 15.74 0.87 -2.43
C VAL A 1044 16.05 0.24 -3.79
N PRO A 1045 15.30 -0.80 -4.22
CA PRO A 1045 15.41 -1.33 -5.57
C PRO A 1045 15.25 -0.25 -6.65
N TYR A 1046 16.12 -0.27 -7.65
CA TYR A 1046 16.19 0.78 -8.68
C TYR A 1046 14.86 1.04 -9.40
N ALA A 1047 14.07 -0.01 -9.65
CA ALA A 1047 12.75 0.11 -10.28
C ALA A 1047 11.73 0.87 -9.42
N GLN A 1048 11.80 0.71 -8.09
CA GLN A 1048 10.95 1.44 -7.13
C GLN A 1048 11.43 2.89 -6.99
N TYR A 1049 12.74 3.12 -6.98
CA TYR A 1049 13.31 4.46 -7.02
C TYR A 1049 12.82 5.24 -8.26
N LEU A 1050 12.82 4.63 -9.45
CA LEU A 1050 12.30 5.29 -10.65
C LEU A 1050 10.81 5.64 -10.56
N LYS A 1051 9.97 4.76 -9.98
CA LYS A 1051 8.54 5.05 -9.77
C LYS A 1051 8.32 6.22 -8.82
N LEU A 1052 9.10 6.28 -7.73
CA LEU A 1052 9.04 7.39 -6.77
C LEU A 1052 9.56 8.69 -7.37
N LEU A 1053 10.59 8.62 -8.21
CA LEU A 1053 11.13 9.76 -8.96
C LEU A 1053 10.13 10.29 -10.00
N GLU A 1054 9.41 9.41 -10.69
CA GLU A 1054 8.35 9.80 -11.64
C GLU A 1054 7.13 10.40 -10.93
N ALA A 1055 6.78 9.91 -9.74
CA ALA A 1055 5.69 10.45 -8.94
C ALA A 1055 6.00 11.84 -8.33
N THR A 1056 7.28 12.15 -8.11
CA THR A 1056 7.74 13.41 -7.50
C THR A 1056 8.13 14.49 -8.51
N ASN A 1057 8.26 14.15 -9.80
CA ASN A 1057 8.51 15.09 -10.90
C ASN A 1057 7.43 14.95 -11.99
N PRO A 1058 6.23 15.52 -11.80
CA PRO A 1058 5.23 15.57 -12.86
C PRO A 1058 5.79 16.35 -14.05
N LYS A 1059 5.76 15.74 -15.25
CA LYS A 1059 6.17 16.43 -16.48
C LYS A 1059 5.32 17.71 -16.65
N PRO A 1060 5.93 18.87 -16.97
CA PRO A 1060 5.17 20.08 -17.22
C PRO A 1060 4.20 19.86 -18.39
N GLU A 1061 2.96 20.30 -18.21
CA GLU A 1061 1.95 20.33 -19.26
C GLU A 1061 2.51 21.04 -20.51
N VAL A 1062 2.42 20.37 -21.65
CA VAL A 1062 2.79 20.96 -22.94
C VAL A 1062 1.70 21.97 -23.29
N PRO A 1063 2.00 23.28 -23.38
CA PRO A 1063 1.01 24.27 -23.77
C PRO A 1063 0.50 23.99 -25.19
N PRO A 1064 -0.76 24.33 -25.51
CA PRO A 1064 -1.33 24.15 -26.84
C PRO A 1064 -0.46 24.86 -27.90
N PRO A 1065 -0.33 24.28 -29.11
CA PRO A 1065 0.53 24.85 -30.13
C PRO A 1065 0.05 26.26 -30.53
N PRO A 1066 0.99 27.21 -30.73
CA PRO A 1066 0.65 28.59 -31.04
C PRO A 1066 -0.09 28.69 -32.39
N PRO A 1067 -1.01 29.66 -32.55
CA PRO A 1067 -1.88 29.77 -33.73
C PRO A 1067 -1.12 30.08 -35.04
N THR A 1068 0.15 30.47 -34.95
CA THR A 1068 1.03 30.75 -36.09
C THR A 1068 2.45 30.23 -35.81
N LYS A 1069 3.19 29.88 -36.87
CA LYS A 1069 4.55 29.35 -36.74
C LYS A 1069 5.60 30.45 -36.44
N PHE A 1070 5.30 31.70 -36.78
CA PHE A 1070 6.18 32.85 -36.55
C PHE A 1070 5.40 34.17 -36.51
N ALA A 1071 6.02 35.20 -35.93
CA ALA A 1071 5.56 36.60 -35.98
C ALA A 1071 6.73 37.52 -36.36
N LEU A 1072 6.44 38.65 -37.01
CA LEU A 1072 7.42 39.66 -37.40
C LEU A 1072 7.21 40.94 -36.59
N SER A 1073 8.29 41.56 -36.13
CA SER A 1073 8.27 42.88 -35.51
C SER A 1073 8.07 43.97 -36.57
N PRO A 1074 7.68 45.19 -36.14
CA PRO A 1074 7.83 46.37 -36.97
C PRO A 1074 9.27 46.49 -37.50
N ALA A 1075 9.41 46.83 -38.78
CA ALA A 1075 10.71 46.98 -39.42
C ALA A 1075 11.23 48.41 -39.24
N LYS A 1076 12.49 48.53 -38.83
CA LYS A 1076 13.25 49.79 -38.87
C LYS A 1076 13.96 49.86 -40.21
N TRP A 1077 13.97 51.02 -40.84
CA TRP A 1077 14.63 51.16 -42.14
C TRP A 1077 15.33 52.49 -42.25
N LYS A 1078 16.38 52.52 -43.06
CA LYS A 1078 17.22 53.68 -43.31
C LYS A 1078 17.53 53.76 -44.78
N ALA A 1079 17.04 54.80 -45.43
CA ALA A 1079 17.32 55.07 -46.83
C ALA A 1079 18.48 56.06 -46.96
N THR A 1080 19.42 55.77 -47.87
CA THR A 1080 20.51 56.67 -48.22
C THR A 1080 20.45 56.95 -49.72
N ALA A 1081 20.21 58.22 -50.09
CA ALA A 1081 20.31 58.65 -51.47
C ALA A 1081 21.79 58.80 -51.87
N GLY A 1082 22.24 58.02 -52.85
CA GLY A 1082 23.56 58.15 -53.47
C GLY A 1082 23.57 59.13 -54.64
N THR A 1083 24.72 59.30 -55.31
CA THR A 1083 24.89 60.20 -56.47
C THR A 1083 24.34 59.65 -57.80
N GLY A 1084 23.40 58.69 -57.77
CA GLY A 1084 22.90 57.98 -58.97
C GLY A 1084 21.39 57.73 -58.98
N GLU A 1085 20.90 57.04 -60.02
CA GLU A 1085 19.48 56.75 -60.31
C GLU A 1085 18.82 55.68 -59.39
N SER A 1086 19.37 55.44 -58.20
CA SER A 1086 18.85 54.44 -57.27
C SER A 1086 18.99 54.85 -55.80
N LEU A 1087 18.01 54.45 -54.99
CA LEU A 1087 17.98 54.63 -53.54
C LEU A 1087 18.38 53.32 -52.85
N GLU A 1088 19.38 53.35 -51.95
CA GLU A 1088 19.73 52.20 -51.12
C GLU A 1088 18.97 52.27 -49.79
N VAL A 1089 18.26 51.20 -49.45
CA VAL A 1089 17.44 51.10 -48.24
C VAL A 1089 17.92 49.91 -47.41
N GLY A 1090 18.44 50.17 -46.22
CA GLY A 1090 18.69 49.15 -45.20
C GLY A 1090 17.44 48.93 -44.36
N ILE A 1091 17.05 47.68 -44.12
CA ILE A 1091 15.88 47.28 -43.34
C ILE A 1091 16.35 46.31 -42.25
N GLU A 1092 15.91 46.52 -41.00
CA GLU A 1092 16.18 45.66 -39.85
C GLU A 1092 14.86 45.35 -39.14
N LEU A 1093 14.56 44.06 -38.96
CA LEU A 1093 13.34 43.58 -38.30
C LEU A 1093 13.63 42.31 -37.51
N GLU A 1094 12.83 41.99 -36.51
CA GLU A 1094 12.93 40.76 -35.73
C GLU A 1094 11.84 39.77 -36.15
N ALA A 1095 12.20 38.50 -36.29
CA ALA A 1095 11.30 37.39 -36.50
C ALA A 1095 11.28 36.52 -35.23
N ALA A 1096 10.12 36.42 -34.57
CA ALA A 1096 9.90 35.49 -33.47
C ALA A 1096 9.38 34.17 -34.04
N VAL A 1097 10.15 33.10 -33.89
CA VAL A 1097 9.84 31.76 -34.39
C VAL A 1097 9.39 30.90 -33.22
N PHE A 1098 8.22 30.29 -33.33
CA PHE A 1098 7.59 29.56 -32.22
C PHE A 1098 7.72 28.03 -32.32
N VAL A 1099 8.24 27.54 -33.44
CA VAL A 1099 8.43 26.11 -33.72
C VAL A 1099 9.92 25.80 -33.93
N ASP A 1100 10.35 24.58 -33.58
CA ASP A 1100 11.75 24.17 -33.73
C ASP A 1100 12.12 23.80 -35.19
N GLU A 1101 11.12 23.58 -36.04
CA GLU A 1101 11.31 23.28 -37.46
C GLU A 1101 11.73 24.52 -38.27
N PRO A 1102 12.53 24.37 -39.35
CA PRO A 1102 12.86 25.47 -40.25
C PRO A 1102 11.60 26.08 -40.89
N ILE A 1103 11.48 27.40 -40.83
CA ILE A 1103 10.37 28.14 -41.43
C ILE A 1103 10.84 28.97 -42.63
N GLU A 1104 9.91 29.21 -43.55
CA GLU A 1104 10.13 30.02 -44.74
C GLU A 1104 9.28 31.29 -44.65
N ILE A 1105 9.95 32.45 -44.62
CA ILE A 1105 9.30 33.76 -44.51
C ILE A 1105 9.25 34.39 -45.91
N PRO A 1106 8.06 34.54 -46.53
CA PRO A 1106 7.94 35.14 -47.84
C PRO A 1106 8.01 36.67 -47.77
N LEU A 1107 8.93 37.26 -48.53
CA LEU A 1107 9.09 38.71 -48.70
C LEU A 1107 8.73 39.10 -50.13
N ARG A 1108 7.95 40.18 -50.28
CA ARG A 1108 7.49 40.72 -51.58
C ARG A 1108 7.99 42.15 -51.78
N PRO A 1109 9.25 42.35 -52.22
CA PRO A 1109 9.73 43.69 -52.55
C PRO A 1109 9.12 44.13 -53.89
N SER A 1110 8.14 45.03 -53.88
CA SER A 1110 7.55 45.58 -55.10
C SER A 1110 8.51 46.59 -55.74
N GLY A 1111 9.00 46.29 -56.95
CA GLY A 1111 9.86 47.19 -57.72
C GLY A 1111 11.28 47.42 -57.17
N ALA A 1112 11.71 46.66 -56.16
CA ALA A 1112 12.98 46.85 -55.48
C ALA A 1112 13.82 45.55 -55.48
N GLY A 1113 15.11 45.64 -55.81
CA GLY A 1113 16.02 44.49 -55.83
C GLY A 1113 16.69 44.27 -54.48
N ILE A 1114 16.65 43.06 -53.93
CA ILE A 1114 17.39 42.74 -52.69
C ILE A 1114 18.87 42.53 -53.05
N VAL A 1115 19.74 43.36 -52.47
CA VAL A 1115 21.19 43.34 -52.65
C VAL A 1115 21.86 42.43 -51.63
N GLU A 1116 21.34 42.39 -50.40
CA GLU A 1116 21.90 41.58 -49.31
C GLU A 1116 20.82 41.17 -48.31
N ALA A 1117 20.88 39.95 -47.78
CA ALA A 1117 20.03 39.47 -46.69
C ALA A 1117 20.86 38.72 -45.64
N ARG A 1118 20.66 39.06 -44.37
CA ARG A 1118 21.35 38.44 -43.22
C ARG A 1118 20.36 38.07 -42.12
N VAL A 1119 20.57 36.93 -41.48
CA VAL A 1119 19.86 36.48 -40.28
C VAL A 1119 20.89 36.34 -39.17
N ASP A 1120 20.66 37.02 -38.04
CA ASP A 1120 21.56 37.04 -36.87
C ASP A 1120 23.02 37.38 -37.24
N GLY A 1121 23.19 38.33 -38.17
CA GLY A 1121 24.49 38.79 -38.66
C GLY A 1121 25.17 37.86 -39.69
N LYS A 1122 24.62 36.68 -39.98
CA LYS A 1122 25.14 35.73 -40.98
C LYS A 1122 24.38 35.84 -42.31
N PRO A 1123 25.01 35.59 -43.47
CA PRO A 1123 24.31 35.56 -44.76
C PRO A 1123 23.12 34.60 -44.73
N ALA A 1124 21.94 35.09 -45.11
CA ALA A 1124 20.72 34.29 -45.11
C ALA A 1124 20.63 33.39 -46.35
N VAL A 1125 20.01 32.22 -46.23
CA VAL A 1125 19.66 31.39 -47.39
C VAL A 1125 18.41 31.99 -48.03
N VAL A 1126 18.56 32.50 -49.25
CA VAL A 1126 17.51 33.17 -50.02
C VAL A 1126 17.10 32.29 -51.20
N GLY A 1127 15.81 31.95 -51.29
CA GLY A 1127 15.23 31.16 -52.39
C GLY A 1127 14.28 31.98 -53.26
N LEU A 1128 14.22 31.66 -54.55
CA LEU A 1128 13.20 32.16 -55.47
C LEU A 1128 12.11 31.08 -55.61
N ALA A 1129 10.89 31.36 -55.17
CA ALA A 1129 9.76 30.46 -55.37
C ALA A 1129 8.88 30.94 -56.53
N GLN A 1130 8.66 30.08 -57.53
CA GLN A 1130 7.56 30.24 -58.49
C GLN A 1130 6.28 29.68 -57.86
N VAL A 1131 5.23 30.50 -57.79
CA VAL A 1131 3.94 30.09 -57.27
C VAL A 1131 3.16 29.40 -58.40
N GLU A 1132 2.96 28.08 -58.31
CA GLU A 1132 1.81 27.45 -58.99
C GLU A 1132 0.55 27.78 -58.20
N ALA A 1133 -0.39 28.46 -58.85
CA ALA A 1133 -1.66 28.84 -58.28
C ALA A 1133 -2.56 27.60 -58.07
N GLY A 1134 -2.56 27.05 -56.86
CA GLY A 1134 -3.52 26.04 -56.42
C GLY A 1134 -4.80 26.65 -55.88
N GLY A 1135 -5.86 26.68 -56.69
CA GLY A 1135 -7.25 26.51 -56.22
C GLY A 1135 -8.18 27.74 -56.12
N ALA A 1136 -8.65 28.27 -57.26
CA ALA A 1136 -10.05 28.66 -57.51
C ALA A 1136 -10.21 29.22 -58.93
N LYS A 1137 -11.25 28.79 -59.66
CA LYS A 1137 -11.57 29.24 -61.02
C LYS A 1137 -12.15 30.67 -61.04
N GLN A 1138 -11.84 31.39 -62.13
CA GLN A 1138 -12.39 32.65 -62.66
C GLN A 1138 -11.92 33.96 -62.01
N GLN A 1139 -10.89 34.60 -62.57
CA GLN A 1139 -11.04 35.67 -63.57
C GLN A 1139 -9.66 35.96 -64.21
N LYS A 1140 -9.63 36.11 -65.55
CA LYS A 1140 -8.43 36.47 -66.30
C LYS A 1140 -8.08 37.94 -66.06
N SER A 1141 -6.94 38.18 -65.43
CA SER A 1141 -6.15 39.41 -65.60
C SER A 1141 -4.68 39.04 -65.70
N ALA A 1142 -3.94 39.81 -66.50
CA ALA A 1142 -2.60 39.49 -66.97
C ALA A 1142 -1.60 39.25 -65.83
N SER A 1143 -0.75 38.25 -66.04
CA SER A 1143 0.38 37.89 -65.17
C SER A 1143 1.39 39.04 -65.09
N GLU A 1144 1.52 39.64 -63.92
CA GLU A 1144 2.79 40.25 -63.49
C GLU A 1144 3.56 39.18 -62.71
N ASN A 1145 4.74 38.84 -63.24
CA ASN A 1145 5.73 37.98 -62.57
C ASN A 1145 6.19 38.65 -61.27
N SER A 1146 5.48 38.45 -60.16
CA SER A 1146 5.97 38.85 -58.84
C SER A 1146 6.90 37.76 -58.30
N GLN A 1147 8.20 37.96 -58.47
CA GLN A 1147 9.22 37.14 -57.81
C GLN A 1147 9.06 37.28 -56.30
N GLN A 1148 8.64 36.20 -55.62
CA GLN A 1148 8.65 36.13 -54.16
C GLN A 1148 10.01 35.66 -53.68
N VAL A 1149 10.59 36.43 -52.77
CA VAL A 1149 11.87 36.10 -52.15
C VAL A 1149 11.60 35.43 -50.82
N ILE A 1150 12.04 34.20 -50.64
CA ILE A 1150 11.87 33.45 -49.40
C ILE A 1150 13.16 33.51 -48.60
N VAL A 1151 13.05 33.91 -47.33
CA VAL A 1151 14.14 33.82 -46.37
C VAL A 1151 13.86 32.67 -45.40
N ARG A 1152 14.79 31.72 -45.32
CA ARG A 1152 14.67 30.56 -44.44
C ARG A 1152 15.34 30.83 -43.09
N ILE A 1153 14.61 30.60 -42.00
CA ILE A 1153 15.08 30.76 -40.61
C ILE A 1153 14.95 29.41 -39.90
N SER A 1154 15.90 29.06 -39.03
CA SER A 1154 15.90 27.79 -38.29
C SER A 1154 16.24 28.03 -36.82
N GLY A 1155 15.55 27.31 -35.93
CA GLY A 1155 15.62 27.48 -34.50
C GLY A 1155 14.42 28.26 -33.96
N LYS A 1156 13.92 27.85 -32.79
CA LYS A 1156 12.89 28.56 -32.04
C LYS A 1156 13.53 29.74 -31.28
N GLY A 1157 12.88 30.90 -31.30
CA GLY A 1157 13.40 32.10 -30.64
C GLY A 1157 13.28 33.36 -31.50
N ARG A 1158 13.90 34.45 -31.04
CA ARG A 1158 13.94 35.72 -31.77
C ARG A 1158 15.17 35.79 -32.65
N HIS A 1159 14.95 36.03 -33.94
CA HIS A 1159 15.98 36.15 -34.95
C HIS A 1159 15.97 37.56 -35.55
N ARG A 1160 17.13 38.15 -35.73
CA ARG A 1160 17.29 39.48 -36.32
C ARG A 1160 17.52 39.36 -37.83
N LEU A 1161 16.58 39.85 -38.62
CA LEU A 1161 16.67 39.91 -40.07
C LEU A 1161 17.12 41.30 -40.53
N GLN A 1162 18.21 41.34 -41.30
CA GLN A 1162 18.76 42.55 -41.90
C GLN A 1162 18.77 42.41 -43.42
N LEU A 1163 18.12 43.34 -44.12
CA LEU A 1163 18.02 43.36 -45.57
C LEU A 1163 18.60 44.67 -46.11
N ARG A 1164 19.23 44.60 -47.28
CA ARG A 1164 19.65 45.77 -48.04
C ARG A 1164 19.00 45.70 -49.41
N VAL A 1165 18.24 46.72 -49.76
CA VAL A 1165 17.40 46.74 -50.96
C VAL A 1165 17.73 47.99 -51.77
N GLN A 1166 17.76 47.84 -53.10
CA GLN A 1166 17.97 48.94 -54.04
C GLN A 1166 16.67 49.23 -54.77
N VAL A 1167 16.20 50.47 -54.66
CA VAL A 1167 14.95 50.95 -55.28
C VAL A 1167 15.32 51.87 -56.46
N PRO A 1168 14.80 51.66 -57.68
CA PRO A 1168 15.02 52.56 -58.80
C PRO A 1168 14.32 53.90 -58.57
N LEU A 1169 14.99 55.01 -58.89
CA LEU A 1169 14.42 56.35 -58.81
C LEU A 1169 13.86 56.76 -60.17
N LYS A 1170 12.57 57.11 -60.23
CA LYS A 1170 11.95 57.68 -61.43
C LYS A 1170 12.12 59.20 -61.40
N ARG A 1171 12.80 59.77 -62.39
CA ARG A 1171 12.97 61.21 -62.53
C ARG A 1171 11.79 61.78 -63.32
N GLU A 1172 10.99 62.62 -62.68
CA GLU A 1172 9.95 63.40 -63.34
C GLU A 1172 10.35 64.88 -63.31
N GLY A 1173 10.55 65.47 -64.49
CA GLY A 1173 11.08 66.84 -64.66
C GLY A 1173 12.60 66.89 -64.82
N GLY A 1174 13.04 67.26 -66.02
CA GLY A 1174 14.30 67.99 -66.21
C GLY A 1174 14.07 69.46 -65.82
N TRP A 1175 15.05 70.33 -66.05
CA TRP A 1175 14.74 71.76 -66.06
C TRP A 1175 13.52 72.06 -66.94
#